data_AF-A0A534UGG6-F1
#
_entry.id   AF-A0A534UGG6-F1
#
_cell.length_a   1.000
_cell.length_b   1.000
_cell.length_c   1.000
_cell.angle_alpha   90.00
_cell.angle_beta   90.00
_cell.angle_gamma   90.00
#
_symmetry.space_group_name_H-M   'P 1'
#
loop_
_entity.id
_entity.type
_entity.pdbx_description
1 polymer ?
#
loop_
_entity_poly.entity_id
_entity_poly.type
_entity_poly.pdbx_seq_one_letter_code
_entity_poly.pdbx_strand_id
1 'polypeptide(L)'
;MSELRWHPFLEQWVITATHRQDRTFLPPADYCPLCPTRPGGFPTEVPEPTYDIVVFENKFPSLQAAPPEPAVAATSLSPVEPAKGVCEVVVYSPRHEDALASMPLERIQHLARVWKDRYLELGARDFVRYVFIFENRGEAVGVTLHHPHGQIYAFPFIPPLIEKELAASRRFHAENGRCLMCASLAEEIRDGRRIVLEGERFVAWVPFHARWPYEVTLASRAHQISMEEWNAADMEDLAAVLKGLLQKYDALFAKPFPYIMVVHQAPTDGEDHRHAHLHFEFYTPQRAPDRLKFLAGVESGAGNFINDKLAEESAAELRRVGPASVAAVRAADEAGRERAPAGIGGGMGHDPAAPRPASSMADALRTAFGPGGTAVTAFAPGRVNLIGEHTDYNDGFVLPMAIEDGIEMAARSRAGREIRAHAVDLGETVAFSLEQPIRPDPTHPWSNYIRGVLWALSRAGVALGGMDLAFGGTLPQGAGLSSSAALQVATALTARALLRFTMDVPRLARICQESENELVGVKVGIMDPFVSLAAREGHALFLDCRSLAFEQVPLALGDHVVAICYSGVKHALVASEYNVRRRQCAAGVEVLRTHDPRIRALRDASLEALEACRAELDPVVYRRCRHVVTENARVLESKSALRTGDLRRFGELMDASHASLRDDYQVSCAEIDLLVDLARQSQGVLGARITGGGFGGCTVNLVARGAVESFRKEVLGEYRRRTGLDGWVFVSEAADGASTAGEVG
;
A
#
# COMPACT_ATOMS: atom_id res chain seq x y z
N MET A 1 35.73 11.90 0.73
CA MET A 1 36.82 11.27 1.52
C MET A 1 36.26 10.08 2.30
N SER A 2 36.99 8.97 2.36
CA SER A 2 36.70 7.81 3.20
C SER A 2 37.98 7.23 3.78
N GLU A 3 38.05 6.96 5.08
CA GLU A 3 39.22 6.41 5.78
C GLU A 3 38.82 5.55 6.99
N LEU A 4 39.70 4.63 7.41
CA LEU A 4 39.54 3.83 8.61
C LEU A 4 40.28 4.49 9.77
N ARG A 5 39.61 4.64 10.92
CA ARG A 5 40.19 5.17 12.15
C ARG A 5 40.11 4.12 13.25
N TRP A 6 41.24 3.78 13.86
CA TRP A 6 41.27 2.78 14.93
C TRP A 6 40.67 3.33 16.22
N HIS A 7 39.77 2.57 16.85
CA HIS A 7 39.18 2.88 18.15
C HIS A 7 39.86 2.07 19.25
N PRO A 8 40.84 2.63 19.99
CA PRO A 8 41.70 1.83 20.88
C PRO A 8 40.97 1.19 22.06
N PHE A 9 39.88 1.76 22.55
CA PHE A 9 39.15 1.19 23.71
C PHE A 9 38.21 0.03 23.35
N LEU A 10 37.87 -0.11 22.06
CA LEU A 10 36.97 -1.16 21.57
C LEU A 10 37.70 -2.09 20.59
N GLU A 11 38.99 -1.82 20.35
CA GLU A 11 39.86 -2.56 19.45
C GLU A 11 39.22 -2.85 18.08
N GLN A 12 38.67 -1.81 17.46
CA GLN A 12 37.97 -1.94 16.18
C GLN A 12 38.19 -0.76 15.23
N TRP A 13 38.04 -1.02 13.94
CA TRP A 13 38.05 0.01 12.90
C TRP A 13 36.70 0.75 12.82
N VAL A 14 36.76 2.09 12.76
CA VAL A 14 35.63 2.96 12.48
C VAL A 14 35.79 3.55 11.08
N ILE A 15 34.80 3.36 10.21
CA ILE A 15 34.80 3.92 8.86
C ILE A 15 34.30 5.35 8.90
N THR A 16 35.14 6.31 8.51
CA THR A 16 34.79 7.73 8.41
C THR A 16 34.61 8.11 6.96
N ALA A 17 33.37 8.21 6.48
CA ALA A 17 33.03 8.51 5.10
C ALA A 17 32.22 9.81 4.98
N THR A 18 32.92 10.95 4.94
CA THR A 18 32.29 12.30 5.02
C THR A 18 31.45 12.68 3.80
N HIS A 19 31.82 12.19 2.61
CA HIS A 19 31.11 12.44 1.35
C HIS A 19 29.69 11.84 1.30
N ARG A 20 29.35 10.97 2.27
CA ARG A 20 28.01 10.35 2.35
C ARG A 20 26.92 11.30 2.84
N GLN A 21 27.27 12.52 3.29
CA GLN A 21 26.28 13.54 3.64
C GLN A 21 25.46 13.98 2.42
N ASP A 22 26.02 13.89 1.22
CA ASP A 22 25.37 14.27 -0.04
C ASP A 22 24.55 13.12 -0.68
N ARG A 23 24.27 12.05 0.07
CA ARG A 23 23.53 10.90 -0.45
C ARG A 23 22.11 11.30 -0.86
N THR A 24 21.61 10.71 -1.94
CA THR A 24 20.21 10.83 -2.33
C THR A 24 19.30 10.33 -1.19
N PHE A 25 18.33 11.14 -0.80
CA PHE A 25 17.41 10.85 0.31
C PHE A 25 15.97 10.88 -0.20
N LEU A 26 15.32 9.70 -0.27
CA LEU A 26 13.93 9.51 -0.65
C LEU A 26 13.53 10.26 -1.94
N PRO A 27 14.18 9.97 -3.09
CA PRO A 27 13.76 10.52 -4.36
C PRO A 27 12.37 9.97 -4.73
N PRO A 28 11.54 10.75 -5.45
CA PRO A 28 10.29 10.23 -6.03
C PRO A 28 10.55 8.98 -6.88
N ALA A 29 9.56 8.08 -7.00
CA ALA A 29 9.71 6.80 -7.71
C ALA A 29 10.25 6.95 -9.16
N ASP A 30 9.85 8.03 -9.85
CA ASP A 30 10.29 8.35 -11.22
C ASP A 30 11.75 8.83 -11.33
N TYR A 31 12.38 9.14 -10.19
CA TYR A 31 13.81 9.46 -10.05
C TYR A 31 14.53 8.41 -9.21
N CYS A 32 13.93 7.24 -9.03
CA CYS A 32 14.60 6.15 -8.37
C CYS A 32 15.82 5.73 -9.20
N PRO A 33 17.05 5.82 -8.64
CA PRO A 33 18.26 5.45 -9.36
C PRO A 33 18.31 3.94 -9.66
N LEU A 34 17.45 3.14 -9.03
CA LEU A 34 17.41 1.68 -9.16
C LEU A 34 16.36 1.21 -10.19
N CYS A 35 15.49 2.09 -10.69
CA CYS A 35 14.55 1.75 -11.76
C CYS A 35 15.29 1.52 -13.09
N PRO A 36 14.77 0.70 -14.01
CA PRO A 36 15.25 0.63 -15.39
C PRO A 36 15.26 2.01 -16.07
N THR A 37 16.32 2.33 -16.81
CA THR A 37 16.35 3.53 -17.66
C THR A 37 15.35 3.35 -18.81
N ARG A 38 14.31 4.18 -18.85
CA ARG A 38 13.31 4.16 -19.93
C ARG A 38 13.78 4.99 -21.14
N PRO A 39 13.45 4.61 -22.39
CA PRO A 39 13.77 5.43 -23.56
C PRO A 39 13.24 6.87 -23.42
N GLY A 40 14.14 7.86 -23.50
CA GLY A 40 13.81 9.29 -23.30
C GLY A 40 13.58 9.72 -21.84
N GLY A 41 13.76 8.82 -20.87
CA GLY A 41 13.67 9.08 -19.44
C GLY A 41 15.00 9.52 -18.81
N PHE A 42 14.96 9.80 -17.51
CA PHE A 42 16.16 10.16 -16.74
C PHE A 42 17.11 8.96 -16.66
N PRO A 43 18.43 9.13 -16.91
CA PRO A 43 19.39 8.03 -16.75
C PRO A 43 19.43 7.54 -15.31
N THR A 44 19.28 6.23 -15.12
CA THR A 44 19.39 5.56 -13.82
C THR A 44 20.71 4.77 -13.74
N GLU A 45 20.98 4.14 -12.60
CA GLU A 45 22.13 3.23 -12.45
C GLU A 45 21.92 1.91 -13.22
N VAL A 46 20.70 1.66 -13.73
CA VAL A 46 20.36 0.48 -14.51
C VAL A 46 19.99 0.91 -15.93
N PRO A 47 20.95 0.95 -16.88
CA PRO A 47 20.72 1.46 -18.23
C PRO A 47 19.79 0.57 -19.05
N GLU A 48 19.67 -0.71 -18.69
CA GLU A 48 18.82 -1.67 -19.39
C GLU A 48 17.33 -1.44 -19.09
N PRO A 49 16.44 -1.60 -20.09
CA PRO A 49 15.00 -1.34 -19.94
C PRO A 49 14.28 -2.41 -19.09
N THR A 50 14.93 -3.54 -18.82
CA THR A 50 14.48 -4.60 -17.93
C THR A 50 15.68 -5.42 -17.45
N TYR A 51 15.52 -6.13 -16.34
CA TYR A 51 16.54 -7.03 -15.80
C TYR A 51 15.89 -8.08 -14.90
N ASP A 52 16.62 -9.17 -14.65
CA ASP A 52 16.25 -10.10 -13.61
C ASP A 52 16.76 -9.62 -12.25
N ILE A 53 18.09 -9.65 -12.04
CA ILE A 53 18.77 -9.06 -10.90
C ILE A 53 20.00 -8.32 -11.43
N VAL A 54 20.26 -7.13 -10.91
CA VAL A 54 21.42 -6.33 -11.32
C VAL A 54 22.26 -5.98 -10.09
N VAL A 55 23.57 -6.02 -10.27
CA VAL A 55 24.56 -5.66 -9.25
C VAL A 55 25.48 -4.59 -9.82
N PHE A 56 25.73 -3.54 -9.06
CA PHE A 56 26.66 -2.48 -9.43
C PHE A 56 27.29 -1.85 -8.18
N GLU A 57 28.41 -1.15 -8.36
CA GLU A 57 29.09 -0.46 -7.27
C GLU A 57 28.25 0.68 -6.71
N ASN A 58 28.24 0.83 -5.39
CA ASN A 58 27.49 1.88 -4.71
C ASN A 58 28.08 3.26 -5.04
N LYS A 59 27.25 4.19 -5.50
CA LYS A 59 27.62 5.57 -5.86
C LYS A 59 28.17 6.41 -4.70
N PHE A 60 27.78 6.08 -3.47
CA PHE A 60 28.26 6.74 -2.25
C PHE A 60 28.88 5.68 -1.33
N PRO A 61 29.99 5.04 -1.71
CA PRO A 61 30.49 3.86 -1.02
C PRO A 61 31.28 4.25 0.23
N SER A 62 31.10 3.48 1.32
CA SER A 62 31.92 3.68 2.54
C SER A 62 33.33 3.11 2.37
N LEU A 63 33.52 2.14 1.49
CA LEU A 63 34.80 1.50 1.18
C LEU A 63 35.03 1.54 -0.34
N GLN A 64 36.27 1.72 -0.78
CA GLN A 64 36.61 1.83 -2.20
C GLN A 64 37.76 0.89 -2.55
N ALA A 65 37.78 0.34 -3.77
CA ALA A 65 38.86 -0.56 -4.17
C ALA A 65 40.22 0.15 -4.22
N ALA A 66 40.20 1.43 -4.62
CA ALA A 66 41.33 2.35 -4.64
C ALA A 66 40.98 3.62 -3.83
N PRO A 67 41.01 3.56 -2.50
CA PRO A 67 40.66 4.70 -1.66
C PRO A 67 41.74 5.80 -1.75
N PRO A 68 41.39 7.08 -1.56
CA PRO A 68 42.38 8.14 -1.42
C PRO A 68 43.20 7.96 -0.15
N GLU A 69 44.35 8.63 -0.08
CA GLU A 69 45.16 8.69 1.14
C GLU A 69 44.36 9.30 2.31
N PRO A 70 44.57 8.81 3.55
CA PRO A 70 43.94 9.40 4.73
C PRO A 70 44.24 10.88 4.89
N ALA A 71 43.26 11.65 5.37
CA ALA A 71 43.38 13.09 5.50
C ALA A 71 44.07 13.54 6.79
N VAL A 72 44.22 12.63 7.74
CA VAL A 72 44.86 12.88 9.02
C VAL A 72 46.04 11.91 9.20
N ALA A 73 47.09 12.39 9.86
CA ALA A 73 48.24 11.55 10.16
C ALA A 73 47.88 10.51 11.25
N ALA A 74 48.32 9.28 11.04
CA ALA A 74 48.24 8.23 12.06
C ALA A 74 49.10 8.58 13.29
N THR A 75 48.65 8.15 14.46
CA THR A 75 49.45 8.17 15.69
C THR A 75 49.70 6.75 16.18
N SER A 76 50.60 6.57 17.15
CA SER A 76 50.84 5.25 17.75
C SER A 76 49.61 4.67 18.46
N LEU A 77 48.72 5.51 19.00
CA LEU A 77 47.51 5.08 19.71
C LEU A 77 46.27 5.02 18.81
N SER A 78 46.26 5.77 17.72
CA SER A 78 45.15 5.81 16.76
C SER A 78 45.70 5.71 15.34
N PRO A 79 46.04 4.48 14.89
CA PRO A 79 46.30 4.20 13.49
C PRO A 79 45.15 4.67 12.59
N VAL A 80 45.52 5.08 11.38
CA VAL A 80 44.59 5.50 10.33
C VAL A 80 45.03 4.83 9.04
N GLU A 81 44.09 4.19 8.35
CA GLU A 81 44.34 3.44 7.13
C GLU A 81 43.39 3.87 6.00
N PRO A 82 43.78 3.74 4.73
CA PRO A 82 42.86 3.93 3.63
C PRO A 82 41.66 2.98 3.73
N ALA A 83 40.44 3.47 3.45
CA ALA A 83 39.20 2.69 3.50
C ALA A 83 39.05 1.73 2.30
N LYS A 84 39.98 0.78 2.19
CA LYS A 84 40.01 -0.20 1.10
C LYS A 84 38.86 -1.21 1.25
N GLY A 85 38.12 -1.49 0.19
CA GLY A 85 37.00 -2.44 0.23
C GLY A 85 36.10 -2.29 -0.99
N VAL A 86 34.93 -2.94 -0.99
CA VAL A 86 33.93 -2.80 -2.06
C VAL A 86 32.56 -2.66 -1.44
N CYS A 87 31.74 -1.74 -1.95
CA CYS A 87 30.34 -1.62 -1.59
C CYS A 87 29.50 -1.77 -2.87
N GLU A 88 28.61 -2.75 -2.92
CA GLU A 88 27.71 -2.99 -4.06
C GLU A 88 26.24 -2.84 -3.64
N VAL A 89 25.41 -2.51 -4.62
CA VAL A 89 23.94 -2.53 -4.54
C VAL A 89 23.45 -3.69 -5.40
N VAL A 90 22.53 -4.48 -4.85
CA VAL A 90 21.89 -5.61 -5.54
C VAL A 90 20.41 -5.28 -5.69
N VAL A 91 19.91 -5.09 -6.91
CA VAL A 91 18.51 -4.72 -7.15
C VAL A 91 17.72 -5.95 -7.57
N TYR A 92 16.65 -6.26 -6.84
CA TYR A 92 15.98 -7.56 -6.90
C TYR A 92 14.88 -7.65 -7.98
N SER A 93 14.33 -6.51 -8.38
CA SER A 93 13.26 -6.44 -9.37
C SER A 93 13.32 -5.14 -10.18
N PRO A 94 12.94 -5.13 -11.47
CA PRO A 94 12.77 -3.92 -12.26
C PRO A 94 11.53 -3.09 -11.87
N ARG A 95 10.63 -3.65 -11.04
CA ARG A 95 9.42 -2.97 -10.57
C ARG A 95 9.67 -2.29 -9.23
N HIS A 96 9.36 -1.00 -9.16
CA HIS A 96 9.63 -0.16 -8.00
C HIS A 96 8.90 -0.63 -6.72
N GLU A 97 7.65 -1.07 -6.88
CA GLU A 97 6.76 -1.42 -5.75
C GLU A 97 6.86 -2.90 -5.32
N ASP A 98 7.76 -3.67 -5.93
CA ASP A 98 7.92 -5.07 -5.55
C ASP A 98 8.57 -5.21 -4.16
N ALA A 99 8.35 -6.35 -3.50
CA ALA A 99 9.02 -6.71 -2.27
C ALA A 99 9.46 -8.17 -2.30
N LEU A 100 10.52 -8.53 -1.59
CA LEU A 100 11.02 -9.91 -1.56
C LEU A 100 9.93 -10.91 -1.09
N ALA A 101 9.01 -10.48 -0.22
CA ALA A 101 7.88 -11.27 0.25
C ALA A 101 6.85 -11.66 -0.84
N SER A 102 6.74 -10.84 -1.90
CA SER A 102 5.78 -11.03 -3.01
C SER A 102 6.44 -11.56 -4.29
N MET A 103 7.77 -11.58 -4.36
CA MET A 103 8.50 -12.06 -5.55
C MET A 103 8.26 -13.56 -5.80
N PRO A 104 8.25 -14.00 -7.07
CA PRO A 104 8.23 -15.43 -7.40
C PRO A 104 9.41 -16.17 -6.77
N LEU A 105 9.22 -17.43 -6.36
CA LEU A 105 10.29 -18.23 -5.74
C LEU A 105 11.54 -18.33 -6.61
N GLU A 106 11.37 -18.45 -7.93
CA GLU A 106 12.48 -18.51 -8.90
C GLU A 106 13.34 -17.25 -8.84
N ARG A 107 12.74 -16.08 -8.67
CA ARG A 107 13.48 -14.81 -8.54
C ARG A 107 14.29 -14.76 -7.25
N ILE A 108 13.76 -15.29 -6.14
CA ILE A 108 14.49 -15.38 -4.87
C ILE A 108 15.63 -16.42 -4.98
N GLN A 109 15.43 -17.51 -5.74
CA GLN A 109 16.52 -18.47 -6.05
C GLN A 109 17.62 -17.82 -6.88
N HIS A 110 17.26 -17.00 -7.88
CA HIS A 110 18.22 -16.22 -8.65
C HIS A 110 18.99 -15.24 -7.76
N LEU A 111 18.32 -14.63 -6.78
CA LEU A 111 18.97 -13.76 -5.80
C LEU A 111 19.96 -14.53 -4.92
N ALA A 112 19.60 -15.72 -4.45
CA ALA A 112 20.52 -16.58 -3.71
C ALA A 112 21.76 -16.98 -4.54
N ARG A 113 21.57 -17.21 -5.85
CA ARG A 113 22.68 -17.46 -6.79
C ARG A 113 23.56 -16.23 -6.95
N VAL A 114 22.99 -15.05 -7.13
CA VAL A 114 23.74 -13.78 -7.21
C VAL A 114 24.53 -13.55 -5.92
N TRP A 115 23.94 -13.77 -4.75
CA TRP A 115 24.67 -13.67 -3.48
C TRP A 115 25.87 -14.61 -3.44
N LYS A 116 25.68 -15.88 -3.83
CA LYS A 116 26.78 -16.86 -3.93
C LYS A 116 27.89 -16.39 -4.87
N ASP A 117 27.52 -15.94 -6.06
CA ASP A 117 28.49 -15.49 -7.07
C ASP A 117 29.27 -14.26 -6.57
N ARG A 118 28.59 -13.27 -5.96
CA ARG A 118 29.25 -12.09 -5.38
C ARG A 118 30.13 -12.45 -4.18
N TYR A 119 29.71 -13.37 -3.32
CA TYR A 119 30.53 -13.85 -2.20
C TYR A 119 31.86 -14.44 -2.68
N LEU A 120 31.81 -15.32 -3.69
CA LEU A 120 33.00 -15.95 -4.26
C LEU A 120 33.90 -14.94 -4.98
N GLU A 121 33.33 -14.06 -5.82
CA GLU A 121 34.11 -13.11 -6.59
C GLU A 121 34.76 -12.03 -5.72
N LEU A 122 34.01 -11.45 -4.77
CA LEU A 122 34.55 -10.44 -3.87
C LEU A 122 35.52 -11.06 -2.86
N GLY A 123 35.22 -12.27 -2.36
CA GLY A 123 36.08 -13.01 -1.44
C GLY A 123 37.41 -13.46 -2.05
N ALA A 124 37.47 -13.65 -3.37
CA ALA A 124 38.71 -13.98 -4.06
C ALA A 124 39.71 -12.81 -4.16
N ARG A 125 39.32 -11.60 -3.78
CA ARG A 125 40.22 -10.43 -3.76
C ARG A 125 41.15 -10.53 -2.55
N ASP A 126 42.46 -10.44 -2.80
CA ASP A 126 43.54 -10.60 -1.81
C ASP A 126 43.42 -9.73 -0.54
N PHE A 127 42.84 -8.54 -0.68
CA PHE A 127 42.63 -7.61 0.42
C PHE A 127 41.31 -7.81 1.17
N VAL A 128 40.37 -8.62 0.66
CA VAL A 128 39.07 -8.86 1.30
C VAL A 128 39.22 -9.97 2.33
N ARG A 129 38.67 -9.75 3.53
CA ARG A 129 38.64 -10.72 4.62
C ARG A 129 37.24 -11.18 4.96
N TYR A 130 36.23 -10.36 4.67
CA TYR A 130 34.85 -10.68 4.97
C TYR A 130 33.89 -10.04 3.98
N VAL A 131 32.91 -10.81 3.50
CA VAL A 131 31.84 -10.32 2.61
C VAL A 131 30.52 -10.36 3.38
N PHE A 132 29.98 -9.18 3.65
CA PHE A 132 28.75 -8.98 4.40
C PHE A 132 27.61 -8.59 3.46
N ILE A 133 26.57 -9.41 3.43
CA ILE A 133 25.39 -9.22 2.59
C ILE A 133 24.23 -8.85 3.49
N PHE A 134 23.48 -7.81 3.13
CA PHE A 134 22.34 -7.36 3.93
C PHE A 134 21.27 -6.63 3.12
N GLU A 135 20.08 -6.53 3.68
CA GLU A 135 18.95 -5.73 3.20
C GLU A 135 18.39 -4.91 4.35
N ASN A 136 18.06 -3.65 4.06
CA ASN A 136 17.22 -2.84 4.94
C ASN A 136 15.87 -2.64 4.26
N ARG A 137 14.78 -3.00 4.92
CA ARG A 137 13.41 -2.76 4.43
C ARG A 137 12.64 -1.85 5.38
N GLY A 138 12.07 -0.78 4.83
CA GLY A 138 11.24 0.19 5.55
C GLY A 138 12.01 1.36 6.18
N GLU A 139 11.37 2.53 6.25
CA GLU A 139 11.99 3.77 6.75
C GLU A 139 12.46 3.68 8.20
N ALA A 140 11.78 2.87 9.03
CA ALA A 140 12.09 2.70 10.44
C ALA A 140 13.51 2.14 10.71
N VAL A 141 14.14 1.52 9.70
CA VAL A 141 15.52 1.02 9.76
C VAL A 141 16.49 1.84 8.88
N GLY A 142 16.09 3.06 8.50
CA GLY A 142 16.96 4.00 7.79
C GLY A 142 17.05 3.78 6.28
N VAL A 143 16.06 3.11 5.68
CA VAL A 143 15.94 3.00 4.21
C VAL A 143 15.72 4.37 3.59
N THR A 144 16.44 4.64 2.51
CA THR A 144 16.40 5.92 1.78
C THR A 144 15.92 5.77 0.33
N LEU A 145 15.67 4.54 -0.12
CA LEU A 145 15.15 4.16 -1.43
C LEU A 145 14.14 3.02 -1.24
N HIS A 146 12.90 3.19 -1.69
CA HIS A 146 11.85 2.18 -1.48
C HIS A 146 11.91 0.98 -2.44
N HIS A 147 12.61 1.13 -3.56
CA HIS A 147 12.81 0.08 -4.55
C HIS A 147 13.48 -1.15 -3.92
N PRO A 148 13.03 -2.39 -4.19
CA PRO A 148 13.57 -3.59 -3.55
C PRO A 148 15.04 -3.83 -3.90
N HIS A 149 15.92 -3.65 -2.91
CA HIS A 149 17.36 -3.81 -3.07
C HIS A 149 18.05 -4.24 -1.77
N GLY A 150 19.19 -4.90 -1.92
CA GLY A 150 20.15 -5.22 -0.87
C GLY A 150 21.49 -4.57 -1.16
N GLN A 151 22.44 -4.80 -0.26
CA GLN A 151 23.79 -4.27 -0.33
C GLN A 151 24.81 -5.35 0.06
N ILE A 152 26.01 -5.24 -0.50
CA ILE A 152 27.14 -6.10 -0.19
C ILE A 152 28.33 -5.23 0.18
N TYR A 153 28.93 -5.50 1.34
CA TYR A 153 30.14 -4.83 1.79
C TYR A 153 31.25 -5.88 1.92
N ALA A 154 32.29 -5.73 1.09
CA ALA A 154 33.52 -6.52 1.18
C ALA A 154 34.57 -5.74 1.98
N PHE A 155 34.81 -6.20 3.21
CA PHE A 155 35.68 -5.56 4.18
C PHE A 155 37.11 -6.11 4.11
N PRO A 156 38.14 -5.29 4.40
CA PRO A 156 39.52 -5.74 4.50
C PRO A 156 39.88 -6.29 5.89
N PHE A 157 38.89 -6.39 6.79
CA PHE A 157 38.98 -6.92 8.14
C PHE A 157 37.67 -7.67 8.46
N ILE A 158 37.67 -8.47 9.53
CA ILE A 158 36.44 -9.11 10.03
C ILE A 158 35.68 -8.07 10.88
N PRO A 159 34.39 -7.78 10.59
CA PRO A 159 33.63 -6.81 11.39
C PRO A 159 33.52 -7.21 12.87
N PRO A 160 33.47 -6.25 13.82
CA PRO A 160 33.64 -6.53 15.26
C PRO A 160 32.60 -7.48 15.86
N LEU A 161 31.34 -7.39 15.42
CA LEU A 161 30.28 -8.29 15.88
C LEU A 161 30.53 -9.73 15.40
N ILE A 162 30.99 -9.88 14.16
CA ILE A 162 31.29 -11.17 13.55
C ILE A 162 32.53 -11.79 14.21
N GLU A 163 33.56 -10.99 14.48
CA GLU A 163 34.75 -11.45 15.20
C GLU A 163 34.39 -12.02 16.58
N LYS A 164 33.53 -11.31 17.33
CA LYS A 164 33.03 -11.77 18.63
C LYS A 164 32.25 -13.09 18.53
N GLU A 165 31.40 -13.22 17.52
CA GLU A 165 30.61 -14.42 17.26
C GLU A 165 31.51 -15.61 16.88
N LEU A 166 32.44 -15.42 15.95
CA LEU A 166 33.39 -16.44 15.53
C LEU A 166 34.29 -16.87 16.68
N ALA A 167 34.74 -15.95 17.53
CA ALA A 167 35.53 -16.29 18.72
C ALA A 167 34.75 -17.19 19.69
N ALA A 168 33.47 -16.89 19.93
CA ALA A 168 32.60 -17.72 20.76
C ALA A 168 32.38 -19.11 20.15
N SER A 169 32.11 -19.16 18.84
CA SER A 169 31.93 -20.40 18.09
C SER A 169 33.20 -21.25 18.04
N ARG A 170 34.37 -20.63 17.88
CA ARG A 170 35.68 -21.30 17.89
C ARG A 170 35.98 -21.92 19.24
N ARG A 171 35.75 -21.18 20.33
CA ARG A 171 35.93 -21.70 21.70
C ARG A 171 35.00 -22.88 21.97
N PHE A 172 33.70 -22.74 21.66
CA PHE A 172 32.75 -23.83 21.85
C PHE A 172 33.11 -25.07 21.03
N HIS A 173 33.51 -24.88 19.76
CA HIS A 173 33.93 -25.98 18.89
C HIS A 173 35.18 -26.67 19.42
N ALA A 174 36.17 -25.93 19.94
CA ALA A 174 37.38 -26.51 20.54
C ALA A 174 37.06 -27.36 21.78
N GLU A 175 36.09 -26.93 22.60
CA GLU A 175 35.69 -27.63 23.84
C GLU A 175 34.76 -28.82 23.57
N ASN A 176 33.87 -28.73 22.58
CA ASN A 176 32.77 -29.67 22.38
C ASN A 176 32.88 -30.51 21.10
N GLY A 177 33.84 -30.21 20.22
CA GLY A 177 34.05 -30.92 18.95
C GLY A 177 32.91 -30.76 17.93
N ARG A 178 32.02 -29.77 18.11
CA ARG A 178 30.88 -29.50 17.21
C ARG A 178 30.58 -28.00 17.14
N CYS A 179 29.94 -27.57 16.05
CA CYS A 179 29.55 -26.18 15.86
C CYS A 179 28.50 -25.71 16.89
N LEU A 180 28.66 -24.46 17.35
CA LEU A 180 27.74 -23.82 18.31
C LEU A 180 26.34 -23.62 17.74
N MET A 181 26.23 -23.12 16.49
CA MET A 181 24.92 -22.94 15.83
C MET A 181 24.20 -24.27 15.63
N CYS A 182 24.91 -25.33 15.20
CA CYS A 182 24.33 -26.67 15.10
C CYS A 182 23.80 -27.19 16.45
N ALA A 183 24.54 -26.94 17.55
CA ALA A 183 24.09 -27.32 18.88
C ALA A 183 22.85 -26.52 19.32
N SER A 184 22.84 -25.20 19.06
CA SER A 184 21.71 -24.32 19.37
C SER A 184 20.46 -24.69 18.56
N LEU A 185 20.58 -24.88 17.24
CA LEU A 185 19.47 -25.30 16.38
C LEU A 185 18.89 -26.65 16.82
N ALA A 186 19.73 -27.60 17.24
CA ALA A 186 19.26 -28.89 17.75
C ALA A 186 18.46 -28.76 19.06
N GLU A 187 18.78 -27.78 19.91
CA GLU A 187 17.98 -27.46 21.10
C GLU A 187 16.65 -26.80 20.72
N GLU A 188 16.68 -25.87 19.78
CA GLU A 188 15.49 -25.16 19.31
C GLU A 188 14.49 -26.09 18.61
N ILE A 189 14.98 -27.04 17.81
CA ILE A 189 14.14 -28.10 17.21
C ILE A 189 13.55 -29.01 18.29
N ARG A 190 14.31 -29.35 19.34
CA ARG A 190 13.82 -30.21 20.44
C ARG A 190 12.73 -29.53 21.26
N ASP A 191 12.87 -28.23 21.52
CA ASP A 191 11.87 -27.43 22.24
C ASP A 191 10.64 -27.17 21.35
N GLY A 192 10.86 -26.78 20.10
CA GLY A 192 9.81 -26.52 19.11
C GLY A 192 9.02 -25.23 19.32
N ARG A 193 8.95 -24.69 20.55
CA ARG A 193 8.13 -23.49 20.87
C ARG A 193 8.62 -22.21 20.20
N ARG A 194 9.86 -22.14 19.76
CA ARG A 194 10.45 -20.95 19.14
C ARG A 194 10.59 -21.04 17.62
N ILE A 195 10.29 -22.20 17.04
CA ILE A 195 10.32 -22.41 15.59
C ILE A 195 9.20 -21.62 14.91
N VAL A 196 9.50 -20.85 13.87
CA VAL A 196 8.54 -20.02 13.13
C VAL A 196 8.12 -20.68 11.82
N LEU A 197 9.07 -21.23 11.08
CA LEU A 197 8.84 -21.90 9.80
C LEU A 197 9.99 -22.88 9.51
N GLU A 198 9.65 -24.08 9.04
CA GLU A 198 10.63 -25.11 8.73
C GLU A 198 10.50 -25.58 7.28
N GLY A 199 11.62 -25.58 6.58
CA GLY A 199 11.82 -26.29 5.32
C GLY A 199 12.60 -27.59 5.54
N GLU A 200 12.93 -28.24 4.42
CA GLU A 200 13.69 -29.48 4.41
C GLU A 200 15.15 -29.25 4.81
N ARG A 201 15.70 -28.10 4.45
CA ARG A 201 17.11 -27.75 4.59
C ARG A 201 17.32 -26.51 5.45
N PHE A 202 16.35 -25.60 5.52
CA PHE A 202 16.42 -24.39 6.32
C PHE A 202 15.35 -24.33 7.41
N VAL A 203 15.69 -23.69 8.53
CA VAL A 203 14.79 -23.50 9.68
C VAL A 203 14.85 -22.05 10.12
N ALA A 204 13.68 -21.43 10.29
CA ALA A 204 13.52 -20.10 10.86
C ALA A 204 12.96 -20.20 12.29
N TRP A 205 13.60 -19.55 13.27
CA TRP A 205 13.15 -19.52 14.66
C TRP A 205 13.48 -18.20 15.35
N VAL A 206 12.73 -17.86 16.40
CA VAL A 206 13.10 -16.74 17.28
C VAL A 206 14.13 -17.26 18.29
N PRO A 207 15.38 -16.78 18.30
CA PRO A 207 16.38 -17.31 19.22
C PRO A 207 15.97 -17.08 20.68
N PHE A 208 16.27 -18.04 21.56
CA PHE A 208 16.04 -17.88 23.00
C PHE A 208 16.62 -16.57 23.56
N HIS A 209 17.74 -16.11 23.00
CA HIS A 209 18.45 -14.89 23.36
C HIS A 209 18.16 -13.71 22.42
N ALA A 210 16.96 -13.65 21.82
CA ALA A 210 16.53 -12.55 20.95
C ALA A 210 16.73 -11.18 21.62
N ARG A 211 17.41 -10.29 20.90
CA ARG A 211 17.71 -8.90 21.29
C ARG A 211 16.62 -7.93 20.82
N TRP A 212 16.02 -8.23 19.67
CA TRP A 212 14.95 -7.47 19.05
C TRP A 212 13.58 -8.16 19.21
N PRO A 213 12.49 -7.40 19.27
CA PRO A 213 11.14 -7.97 19.26
C PRO A 213 10.89 -8.62 17.91
N TYR A 214 10.51 -9.89 17.88
CA TYR A 214 10.37 -10.69 16.65
C TYR A 214 11.68 -10.89 15.86
N GLU A 215 12.83 -10.86 16.53
CA GLU A 215 14.10 -11.31 15.95
C GLU A 215 13.96 -12.75 15.46
N VAL A 216 14.45 -13.04 14.26
CA VAL A 216 14.46 -14.41 13.73
C VAL A 216 15.85 -14.75 13.21
N THR A 217 16.31 -15.95 13.55
CA THR A 217 17.46 -16.61 12.92
C THR A 217 16.93 -17.59 11.89
N LEU A 218 17.51 -17.59 10.69
CA LEU A 218 17.24 -18.54 9.62
C LEU A 218 18.55 -19.22 9.22
N ALA A 219 18.68 -20.53 9.46
CA ALA A 219 19.93 -21.25 9.23
C ALA A 219 19.70 -22.59 8.53
N SER A 220 20.76 -23.12 7.92
CA SER A 220 20.76 -24.46 7.35
C SER A 220 20.75 -25.53 8.45
N ARG A 221 20.04 -26.64 8.24
CA ARG A 221 20.10 -27.83 9.10
C ARG A 221 21.44 -28.54 8.97
N ALA A 222 21.98 -28.57 7.76
CA ALA A 222 23.32 -29.08 7.52
C ALA A 222 24.36 -28.07 8.02
N HIS A 223 25.52 -28.56 8.44
CA HIS A 223 26.64 -27.69 8.80
C HIS A 223 27.29 -27.17 7.52
N GLN A 224 26.83 -26.02 7.05
CA GLN A 224 27.41 -25.27 5.93
C GLN A 224 28.04 -23.99 6.48
N ILE A 225 29.31 -23.73 6.20
CA ILE A 225 30.03 -22.57 6.75
C ILE A 225 29.84 -21.33 5.88
N SER A 226 29.53 -21.50 4.59
CA SER A 226 29.24 -20.40 3.66
C SER A 226 28.31 -20.83 2.52
N MET A 227 27.81 -19.85 1.78
CA MET A 227 26.97 -20.09 0.60
C MET A 227 27.71 -20.73 -0.58
N GLU A 228 29.05 -20.86 -0.52
CA GLU A 228 29.82 -21.66 -1.48
C GLU A 228 29.30 -23.10 -1.58
N GLU A 229 28.87 -23.66 -0.44
CA GLU A 229 28.42 -25.04 -0.30
C GLU A 229 26.98 -25.27 -0.81
N TRP A 230 26.24 -24.22 -1.13
CA TRP A 230 24.86 -24.34 -1.60
C TRP A 230 24.76 -25.00 -2.97
N ASN A 231 23.89 -25.99 -3.07
CA ASN A 231 23.40 -26.52 -4.34
C ASN A 231 22.01 -25.95 -4.67
N ALA A 232 21.42 -26.40 -5.80
CA ALA A 232 20.09 -25.96 -6.24
C ALA A 232 19.00 -26.21 -5.19
N ALA A 233 18.99 -27.37 -4.55
CA ALA A 233 17.98 -27.71 -3.54
C ALA A 233 18.12 -26.87 -2.27
N ASP A 234 19.34 -26.46 -1.89
CA ASP A 234 19.55 -25.49 -0.81
C ASP A 234 18.93 -24.13 -1.16
N MET A 235 19.19 -23.62 -2.37
CA MET A 235 18.64 -22.34 -2.82
C MET A 235 17.12 -22.36 -2.99
N GLU A 236 16.55 -23.47 -3.46
CA GLU A 236 15.10 -23.67 -3.57
C GLU A 236 14.41 -23.67 -2.21
N ASP A 237 14.95 -24.40 -1.23
CA ASP A 237 14.38 -24.44 0.12
C ASP A 237 14.58 -23.11 0.85
N LEU A 238 15.75 -22.48 0.74
CA LEU A 238 16.02 -21.15 1.26
C LEU A 238 15.01 -20.14 0.72
N ALA A 239 14.78 -20.12 -0.59
CA ALA A 239 13.84 -19.18 -1.22
C ALA A 239 12.43 -19.32 -0.63
N ALA A 240 11.98 -20.56 -0.40
CA ALA A 240 10.65 -20.82 0.14
C ALA A 240 10.53 -20.48 1.63
N VAL A 241 11.53 -20.80 2.45
CA VAL A 241 11.54 -20.42 3.88
C VAL A 241 11.68 -18.91 4.03
N LEU A 242 12.55 -18.26 3.26
CA LEU A 242 12.76 -16.81 3.28
C LEU A 242 11.48 -16.08 2.87
N LYS A 243 10.88 -16.44 1.73
CA LYS A 243 9.59 -15.85 1.29
C LYS A 243 8.52 -16.04 2.36
N GLY A 244 8.40 -17.25 2.89
CA GLY A 244 7.39 -17.55 3.92
C GLY A 244 7.59 -16.75 5.21
N LEU A 245 8.83 -16.60 5.67
CA LEU A 245 9.18 -15.78 6.83
C LEU A 245 8.82 -14.31 6.60
N LEU A 246 9.16 -13.76 5.43
CA LEU A 246 8.83 -12.37 5.11
C LEU A 246 7.32 -12.13 4.97
N GLN A 247 6.58 -13.09 4.43
CA GLN A 247 5.12 -13.07 4.42
C GLN A 247 4.54 -13.11 5.84
N LYS A 248 5.14 -13.88 6.76
CA LYS A 248 4.75 -13.86 8.19
C LYS A 248 4.98 -12.50 8.83
N TYR A 249 6.10 -11.85 8.52
CA TYR A 249 6.36 -10.49 9.00
C TYR A 249 5.30 -9.50 8.50
N ASP A 250 5.03 -9.47 7.19
CA ASP A 250 4.02 -8.56 6.61
C ASP A 250 2.60 -8.84 7.15
N ALA A 251 2.29 -10.11 7.44
CA ALA A 251 1.02 -10.52 8.02
C ALA A 251 0.88 -10.20 9.52
N LEU A 252 1.98 -10.13 10.28
CA LEU A 252 1.96 -9.96 11.74
C LEU A 252 1.20 -8.69 12.18
N PHE A 253 1.33 -7.60 11.40
CA PHE A 253 0.62 -6.34 11.63
C PHE A 253 -0.13 -5.83 10.39
N ALA A 254 -0.34 -6.69 9.39
CA ALA A 254 -1.04 -6.37 8.14
C ALA A 254 -0.50 -5.12 7.43
N LYS A 255 0.82 -4.96 7.40
CA LYS A 255 1.53 -3.85 6.77
C LYS A 255 2.95 -4.29 6.40
N PRO A 256 3.62 -3.63 5.44
CA PRO A 256 5.05 -3.87 5.19
C PRO A 256 5.84 -3.77 6.49
N PHE A 257 6.47 -4.87 6.88
CA PHE A 257 7.14 -4.97 8.17
C PHE A 257 8.60 -4.51 8.03
N PRO A 258 9.07 -3.56 8.86
CA PRO A 258 10.43 -3.08 8.76
C PRO A 258 11.41 -4.07 9.39
N TYR A 259 12.48 -4.37 8.67
CA TYR A 259 13.54 -5.26 9.15
C TYR A 259 14.90 -4.92 8.54
N ILE A 260 15.95 -5.32 9.24
CA ILE A 260 17.31 -5.45 8.71
C ILE A 260 17.59 -6.94 8.60
N MET A 261 17.83 -7.45 7.39
CA MET A 261 18.23 -8.83 7.15
C MET A 261 19.74 -8.85 6.89
N VAL A 262 20.49 -9.68 7.60
CA VAL A 262 21.95 -9.80 7.45
C VAL A 262 22.34 -11.25 7.26
N VAL A 263 23.43 -11.50 6.53
CA VAL A 263 23.99 -12.84 6.31
C VAL A 263 25.33 -12.97 7.04
N HIS A 264 25.42 -13.95 7.92
CA HIS A 264 26.62 -14.31 8.67
C HIS A 264 27.17 -15.62 8.13
N GLN A 265 28.46 -15.66 7.81
CA GLN A 265 29.11 -16.79 7.15
C GLN A 265 30.62 -16.79 7.39
N ALA A 266 31.32 -17.82 6.93
CA ALA A 266 32.76 -17.90 7.07
C ALA A 266 33.49 -16.70 6.41
N PRO A 267 34.51 -16.14 7.09
CA PRO A 267 35.45 -15.22 6.46
C PRO A 267 36.13 -15.83 5.23
N THR A 268 36.62 -14.94 4.36
CA THR A 268 37.31 -15.26 3.09
C THR A 268 38.81 -15.01 3.19
N ASP A 269 39.33 -14.98 4.43
CA ASP A 269 40.71 -14.64 4.75
C ASP A 269 41.73 -15.77 4.52
N GLY A 270 41.26 -16.97 4.16
CA GLY A 270 42.09 -18.16 3.93
C GLY A 270 42.34 -19.01 5.19
N GLU A 271 41.79 -18.63 6.34
CA GLU A 271 41.97 -19.35 7.60
C GLU A 271 40.90 -20.44 7.81
N ASP A 272 41.15 -21.34 8.77
CA ASP A 272 40.19 -22.40 9.13
C ASP A 272 39.01 -21.85 9.95
N HIS A 273 37.85 -21.81 9.30
CA HIS A 273 36.58 -21.38 9.87
C HIS A 273 35.53 -22.49 9.96
N ARG A 274 35.94 -23.76 10.10
CA ARG A 274 35.00 -24.91 10.25
C ARG A 274 33.97 -24.79 11.39
N HIS A 275 34.22 -23.89 12.35
CA HIS A 275 33.35 -23.62 13.48
C HIS A 275 32.24 -22.61 13.15
N ALA A 276 32.37 -21.84 12.08
CA ALA A 276 31.34 -20.93 11.57
C ALA A 276 30.11 -21.72 11.08
N HIS A 277 29.00 -21.02 10.90
CA HIS A 277 27.79 -21.62 10.33
C HIS A 277 26.99 -20.52 9.63
N LEU A 278 26.64 -20.77 8.38
CA LEU A 278 25.89 -19.83 7.57
C LEU A 278 24.48 -19.64 8.13
N HIS A 279 24.12 -18.40 8.44
CA HIS A 279 22.78 -18.07 8.89
C HIS A 279 22.42 -16.62 8.55
N PHE A 280 21.12 -16.37 8.54
CA PHE A 280 20.53 -15.06 8.40
C PHE A 280 20.01 -14.61 9.76
N GLU A 281 20.15 -13.33 10.08
CA GLU A 281 19.47 -12.70 11.21
C GLU A 281 18.55 -11.59 10.72
N PHE A 282 17.38 -11.47 11.35
CA PHE A 282 16.41 -10.41 11.10
C PHE A 282 16.29 -9.52 12.33
N TYR A 283 16.72 -8.26 12.23
CA TYR A 283 16.58 -7.26 13.28
C TYR A 283 15.37 -6.38 13.02
N THR A 284 14.46 -6.34 13.98
CA THR A 284 13.09 -5.87 13.77
C THR A 284 12.74 -4.82 14.83
N PRO A 285 12.73 -3.52 14.49
CA PRO A 285 12.43 -2.49 15.48
C PRO A 285 10.93 -2.45 15.83
N GLN A 286 10.04 -3.01 15.02
CA GLN A 286 8.59 -2.94 15.27
C GLN A 286 8.17 -3.90 16.39
N ARG A 287 7.72 -3.37 17.53
CA ARG A 287 7.29 -4.18 18.71
C ARG A 287 5.78 -4.34 18.88
N ALA A 288 5.00 -3.48 18.23
CA ALA A 288 3.53 -3.51 18.16
C ALA A 288 3.10 -2.74 16.90
N PRO A 289 1.81 -2.77 16.45
CA PRO A 289 1.39 -2.13 15.20
C PRO A 289 1.87 -0.68 15.01
N ASP A 290 1.85 0.13 16.06
CA ASP A 290 2.20 1.56 15.99
C ASP A 290 3.42 1.94 16.86
N ARG A 291 4.23 0.96 17.29
CA ARG A 291 5.36 1.21 18.22
C ARG A 291 6.66 0.59 17.74
N LEU A 292 7.71 1.41 17.70
CA LEU A 292 9.09 1.02 17.44
C LEU A 292 9.89 0.88 18.76
N LYS A 293 10.89 -0.01 18.75
CA LYS A 293 11.99 -0.08 19.70
C LYS A 293 13.10 0.82 19.15
N PHE A 294 13.54 1.76 19.98
CA PHE A 294 14.73 2.56 19.75
C PHE A 294 15.82 2.05 20.69
N LEU A 295 17.05 1.92 20.20
CA LEU A 295 18.18 1.60 21.06
C LEU A 295 18.52 2.83 21.90
N ALA A 296 18.33 2.73 23.22
CA ALA A 296 18.51 3.84 24.16
C ALA A 296 19.86 3.75 24.87
N GLY A 297 20.01 4.42 26.01
CA GLY A 297 21.30 4.54 26.70
C GLY A 297 21.92 3.20 27.14
N VAL A 298 21.12 2.21 27.54
CA VAL A 298 21.66 0.91 27.97
C VAL A 298 22.13 0.09 26.78
N GLU A 299 21.34 0.03 25.70
CA GLU A 299 21.73 -0.68 24.49
C GLU A 299 22.89 0.00 23.75
N SER A 300 22.79 1.31 23.52
CA SER A 300 23.75 2.08 22.72
C SER A 300 25.00 2.48 23.50
N GLY A 301 24.86 2.74 24.80
CA GLY A 301 25.96 3.22 25.65
C GLY A 301 26.67 2.10 26.42
N ALA A 302 25.94 1.10 26.91
CA ALA A 302 26.52 -0.02 27.67
C ALA A 302 26.63 -1.33 26.85
N GLY A 303 25.97 -1.43 25.69
CA GLY A 303 25.99 -2.63 24.85
C GLY A 303 25.07 -3.76 25.34
N ASN A 304 24.20 -3.50 26.33
CA ASN A 304 23.30 -4.50 26.91
C ASN A 304 21.89 -4.34 26.32
N PHE A 305 21.43 -5.36 25.59
CA PHE A 305 20.09 -5.37 25.00
C PHE A 305 19.01 -5.66 26.03
N ILE A 306 17.96 -4.84 26.06
CA ILE A 306 16.75 -5.08 26.83
C ILE A 306 15.62 -5.44 25.86
N ASN A 307 15.13 -6.68 25.91
CA ASN A 307 13.99 -7.10 25.10
C ASN A 307 12.71 -7.03 25.93
N ASP A 308 11.70 -6.31 25.43
CA ASP A 308 10.41 -6.12 26.12
C ASP A 308 9.42 -7.26 25.82
N LYS A 309 9.83 -8.29 25.07
CA LYS A 309 8.98 -9.37 24.59
C LYS A 309 9.68 -10.71 24.73
N LEU A 310 8.93 -11.73 25.15
CA LEU A 310 9.45 -13.11 25.22
C LEU A 310 9.65 -13.69 23.81
N ALA A 311 10.71 -14.48 23.65
CA ALA A 311 11.02 -15.16 22.40
C ALA A 311 9.90 -16.14 22.00
N GLU A 312 9.38 -16.89 22.97
CA GLU A 312 8.29 -17.86 22.78
C GLU A 312 6.98 -17.19 22.34
N GLU A 313 6.66 -16.03 22.90
CA GLU A 313 5.47 -15.26 22.52
C GLU A 313 5.61 -14.72 21.10
N SER A 314 6.78 -14.15 20.78
CA SER A 314 7.08 -13.65 19.44
C SER A 314 6.96 -14.75 18.39
N ALA A 315 7.54 -15.92 18.67
CA ALA A 315 7.45 -17.07 17.79
C ALA A 315 6.02 -17.58 17.65
N ALA A 316 5.26 -17.65 18.74
CA ALA A 316 3.86 -18.08 18.72
C ALA A 316 2.97 -17.14 17.89
N GLU A 317 3.21 -15.82 17.95
CA GLU A 317 2.50 -14.85 17.13
C GLU A 317 2.85 -14.97 15.64
N LEU A 318 4.16 -15.06 15.31
CA LEU A 318 4.60 -15.26 13.92
C LEU A 318 4.09 -16.58 13.32
N ARG A 319 3.99 -17.65 14.12
CA ARG A 319 3.40 -18.92 13.66
C ARG A 319 1.92 -18.79 13.30
N ARG A 320 1.16 -17.93 13.98
CA ARG A 320 -0.30 -17.77 13.79
C ARG A 320 -0.67 -16.97 12.54
N VAL A 321 0.28 -16.29 11.91
CA VAL A 321 0.06 -15.42 10.74
C VAL A 321 0.80 -15.95 9.52
N GLY A 322 0.41 -15.49 8.34
CA GLY A 322 1.06 -15.85 7.07
C GLY A 322 0.96 -17.35 6.73
N PRO A 323 1.84 -17.87 5.86
CA PRO A 323 1.79 -19.27 5.42
C PRO A 323 2.04 -20.24 6.58
N ALA A 324 1.23 -21.31 6.65
CA ALA A 324 1.35 -22.31 7.71
C ALA A 324 2.58 -23.23 7.56
N SER A 325 3.12 -23.37 6.36
CA SER A 325 4.26 -24.25 6.05
C SER A 325 4.95 -23.82 4.77
N VAL A 326 6.17 -24.32 4.54
CA VAL A 326 6.91 -24.14 3.27
C VAL A 326 6.14 -24.73 2.09
N ALA A 327 5.44 -25.84 2.27
CA ALA A 327 4.58 -26.43 1.24
C ALA A 327 3.46 -25.47 0.81
N ALA A 328 2.86 -24.73 1.76
CA ALA A 328 1.86 -23.72 1.45
C ALA A 328 2.45 -22.55 0.65
N VAL A 329 3.69 -22.15 0.94
CA VAL A 329 4.40 -21.12 0.15
C VAL A 329 4.61 -21.58 -1.30
N ARG A 330 5.08 -22.82 -1.50
CA ARG A 330 5.33 -23.40 -2.83
C ARG A 330 4.03 -23.51 -3.64
N ALA A 331 2.98 -24.06 -3.03
CA ALA A 331 1.67 -24.19 -3.68
C ALA A 331 1.08 -22.83 -4.11
N ALA A 332 1.23 -21.79 -3.27
CA ALA A 332 0.79 -20.45 -3.61
C ALA A 332 1.62 -19.83 -4.75
N ASP A 333 2.94 -20.07 -4.81
CA ASP A 333 3.80 -19.61 -5.91
C ASP A 333 3.43 -20.28 -7.25
N GLU A 334 3.23 -21.60 -7.24
CA GLU A 334 2.84 -22.37 -8.42
C GLU A 334 1.48 -21.91 -8.97
N ALA A 335 0.49 -21.74 -8.09
CA ALA A 335 -0.83 -21.22 -8.47
C ALA A 335 -0.76 -19.79 -9.06
N GLY A 336 0.22 -18.99 -8.64
CA GLY A 336 0.49 -17.67 -9.21
C GLY A 336 1.12 -17.72 -10.60
N ARG A 337 1.95 -18.73 -10.90
CA ARG A 337 2.61 -18.91 -12.21
C ARG A 337 1.65 -19.42 -13.27
N GLU A 338 0.76 -20.34 -12.95
CA GLU A 338 -0.27 -20.84 -13.89
C GLU A 338 -1.26 -19.75 -14.31
N ARG A 339 -1.38 -18.68 -13.52
CA ARG A 339 -2.19 -17.49 -13.81
C ARG A 339 -1.43 -16.39 -14.56
N ALA A 340 -0.11 -16.50 -14.74
CA ALA A 340 0.69 -15.53 -15.46
C ALA A 340 0.79 -15.91 -16.96
N PRO A 341 0.35 -15.08 -17.91
CA PRO A 341 0.52 -15.37 -19.33
C PRO A 341 2.01 -15.33 -19.70
N ALA A 342 2.48 -16.36 -20.41
CA ALA A 342 3.85 -16.45 -20.90
C ALA A 342 4.11 -15.40 -21.99
N GLY A 343 5.04 -14.47 -21.73
CA GLY A 343 5.57 -13.55 -22.75
C GLY A 343 5.90 -12.16 -22.22
N ILE A 344 7.20 -11.87 -22.09
CA ILE A 344 7.77 -10.58 -21.73
C ILE A 344 7.70 -9.62 -22.93
N GLY A 345 7.17 -8.40 -22.72
CA GLY A 345 7.37 -7.28 -23.64
C GLY A 345 6.31 -6.17 -23.50
N GLY A 346 6.71 -5.01 -22.98
CA GLY A 346 5.94 -3.77 -23.05
C GLY A 346 5.44 -3.25 -21.69
N GLY A 347 5.84 -2.02 -21.36
CA GLY A 347 5.53 -1.37 -20.08
C GLY A 347 4.02 -1.32 -19.80
N MET A 348 3.63 -1.77 -18.61
CA MET A 348 2.30 -1.56 -18.08
C MET A 348 2.17 -0.13 -17.56
N GLY A 349 1.92 0.80 -18.46
CA GLY A 349 0.94 1.84 -18.16
C GLY A 349 -0.40 1.14 -17.99
N HIS A 350 -1.13 1.44 -16.93
CA HIS A 350 -2.50 0.97 -16.76
C HIS A 350 -3.33 1.63 -17.87
N ASP A 351 -3.51 0.91 -18.99
CA ASP A 351 -4.45 1.27 -20.04
C ASP A 351 -5.82 0.72 -19.62
N PRO A 352 -6.79 1.57 -19.25
CA PRO A 352 -8.14 1.13 -18.90
C PRO A 352 -8.89 0.52 -20.11
N ALA A 353 -8.30 0.52 -21.31
CA ALA A 353 -8.78 -0.26 -22.47
C ALA A 353 -8.29 -1.73 -22.50
N ALA A 354 -7.60 -2.21 -21.45
CA ALA A 354 -7.18 -3.61 -21.38
C ALA A 354 -8.42 -4.56 -21.42
N PRO A 355 -8.41 -5.63 -22.25
CA PRO A 355 -9.54 -6.54 -22.33
C PRO A 355 -9.79 -7.20 -20.97
N ARG A 356 -11.07 -7.27 -20.56
CA ARG A 356 -11.49 -8.04 -19.37
C ARG A 356 -10.97 -9.49 -19.49
N PRO A 357 -10.54 -10.13 -18.39
CA PRO A 357 -10.28 -11.56 -18.41
C PRO A 357 -11.53 -12.30 -18.90
N ALA A 358 -11.35 -13.26 -19.81
CA ALA A 358 -12.42 -13.93 -20.55
C ALA A 358 -13.34 -14.83 -19.68
N SER A 359 -13.16 -14.86 -18.36
CA SER A 359 -13.92 -15.67 -17.40
C SER A 359 -14.92 -14.79 -16.62
N SER A 360 -16.17 -15.22 -16.52
CA SER A 360 -17.20 -14.48 -15.76
C SER A 360 -16.90 -14.44 -14.25
N MET A 361 -17.48 -13.50 -13.49
CA MET A 361 -17.34 -13.52 -12.02
C MET A 361 -17.92 -14.80 -11.37
N ALA A 362 -18.88 -15.45 -12.04
CA ALA A 362 -19.37 -16.77 -11.66
C ALA A 362 -18.29 -17.87 -11.84
N ASP A 363 -17.47 -17.79 -12.90
CA ASP A 363 -16.30 -18.66 -13.08
C ASP A 363 -15.24 -18.41 -12.00
N ALA A 364 -15.00 -17.15 -11.64
CA ALA A 364 -14.07 -16.80 -10.57
C ALA A 364 -14.55 -17.38 -9.22
N LEU A 365 -15.85 -17.29 -8.92
CA LEU A 365 -16.47 -17.92 -7.74
C LEU A 365 -16.31 -19.45 -7.75
N ARG A 366 -16.54 -20.11 -8.89
CA ARG A 366 -16.34 -21.55 -9.05
C ARG A 366 -14.88 -21.96 -8.91
N THR A 367 -13.96 -21.16 -9.44
CA THR A 367 -12.53 -21.39 -9.34
C THR A 367 -12.05 -21.27 -7.89
N ALA A 368 -12.55 -20.27 -7.16
CA ALA A 368 -12.15 -20.04 -5.77
C ALA A 368 -12.72 -21.09 -4.80
N PHE A 369 -13.95 -21.56 -5.02
CA PHE A 369 -14.67 -22.38 -4.03
C PHE A 369 -15.15 -23.74 -4.54
N GLY A 370 -14.75 -24.14 -5.75
CA GLY A 370 -15.19 -25.37 -6.40
C GLY A 370 -16.63 -25.31 -6.92
N PRO A 371 -17.15 -26.43 -7.47
CA PRO A 371 -18.53 -26.52 -7.94
C PRO A 371 -19.52 -26.31 -6.78
N GLY A 372 -20.72 -25.80 -7.08
CA GLY A 372 -21.73 -25.54 -6.06
C GLY A 372 -23.06 -25.06 -6.65
N GLY A 373 -23.97 -24.62 -5.79
CA GLY A 373 -25.30 -24.17 -6.19
C GLY A 373 -25.27 -22.90 -7.05
N THR A 374 -26.42 -22.57 -7.61
CA THR A 374 -26.61 -21.46 -8.54
C THR A 374 -26.10 -20.13 -7.97
N ALA A 375 -25.33 -19.40 -8.77
CA ALA A 375 -24.78 -18.12 -8.38
C ALA A 375 -25.69 -16.97 -8.82
N VAL A 376 -25.76 -15.93 -8.01
CA VAL A 376 -26.27 -14.61 -8.39
C VAL A 376 -25.10 -13.69 -8.66
N THR A 377 -25.26 -12.76 -9.61
CA THR A 377 -24.23 -11.76 -9.90
C THR A 377 -24.79 -10.35 -9.74
N ALA A 378 -23.95 -9.42 -9.30
CA ALA A 378 -24.27 -8.01 -9.25
C ALA A 378 -23.08 -7.19 -9.78
N PHE A 379 -23.40 -6.08 -10.40
CA PHE A 379 -22.44 -5.05 -10.77
C PHE A 379 -22.82 -3.75 -10.06
N ALA A 380 -21.84 -3.05 -9.50
CA ALA A 380 -22.02 -1.75 -8.89
C ALA A 380 -20.97 -0.76 -9.44
N PRO A 381 -21.39 0.34 -10.07
CA PRO A 381 -20.48 1.32 -10.63
C PRO A 381 -19.80 2.15 -9.54
N GLY A 382 -18.63 2.66 -9.84
CA GLY A 382 -18.04 3.80 -9.14
C GLY A 382 -18.76 5.09 -9.50
N ARG A 383 -18.22 6.22 -9.06
CA ARG A 383 -18.85 7.53 -9.33
C ARG A 383 -17.86 8.67 -9.38
N VAL A 384 -18.25 9.71 -10.11
CA VAL A 384 -17.65 11.04 -10.01
C VAL A 384 -18.70 12.02 -9.49
N ASN A 385 -18.31 12.89 -8.55
CA ASN A 385 -19.20 13.97 -8.13
C ASN A 385 -18.98 15.19 -9.01
N LEU A 386 -20.02 15.64 -9.72
CA LEU A 386 -19.88 16.79 -10.60
C LEU A 386 -19.81 18.08 -9.79
N ILE A 387 -20.63 18.22 -8.73
CA ILE A 387 -20.63 19.34 -7.79
C ILE A 387 -21.37 18.97 -6.49
N GLY A 388 -21.06 19.63 -5.37
CA GLY A 388 -21.70 19.35 -4.06
C GLY A 388 -20.79 18.72 -3.02
N GLU A 389 -19.48 18.94 -3.09
CA GLU A 389 -18.53 18.29 -2.20
C GLU A 389 -18.74 18.72 -0.76
N HIS A 390 -18.64 17.76 0.17
CA HIS A 390 -18.76 18.01 1.61
C HIS A 390 -20.11 18.62 2.06
N THR A 391 -21.15 18.58 1.23
CA THR A 391 -22.51 18.99 1.62
C THR A 391 -23.34 17.81 2.14
N ASP A 392 -23.02 16.59 1.76
CA ASP A 392 -23.83 15.38 2.00
C ASP A 392 -24.00 15.05 3.49
N TYR A 393 -22.92 15.12 4.27
CA TYR A 393 -22.97 14.97 5.72
C TYR A 393 -23.43 16.23 6.47
N ASN A 394 -23.70 17.31 5.74
CA ASN A 394 -24.32 18.54 6.23
C ASN A 394 -25.79 18.65 5.80
N ASP A 395 -26.43 17.52 5.50
CA ASP A 395 -27.83 17.39 5.04
C ASP A 395 -28.13 18.09 3.70
N GLY A 396 -27.09 18.52 2.99
CA GLY A 396 -27.17 19.36 1.80
C GLY A 396 -27.57 18.63 0.52
N PHE A 397 -27.13 19.17 -0.61
CA PHE A 397 -27.43 18.65 -1.94
C PHE A 397 -26.16 18.22 -2.66
N VAL A 398 -26.25 17.14 -3.44
CA VAL A 398 -25.16 16.64 -4.29
C VAL A 398 -25.66 16.34 -5.70
N LEU A 399 -24.75 16.37 -6.68
CA LEU A 399 -25.06 16.09 -8.09
C LEU A 399 -23.98 15.18 -8.74
N PRO A 400 -23.83 13.93 -8.31
CA PRO A 400 -22.91 12.98 -8.93
C PRO A 400 -23.47 12.31 -10.19
N MET A 401 -22.59 11.60 -10.91
CA MET A 401 -22.98 10.58 -11.90
C MET A 401 -22.21 9.28 -11.64
N ALA A 402 -22.81 8.15 -11.97
CA ALA A 402 -22.09 6.87 -12.02
C ALA A 402 -21.18 6.83 -13.25
N ILE A 403 -20.07 6.11 -13.13
CA ILE A 403 -19.13 5.85 -14.23
C ILE A 403 -19.23 4.39 -14.67
N GLU A 404 -18.72 4.08 -15.86
CA GLU A 404 -18.80 2.75 -16.46
C GLU A 404 -17.96 1.71 -15.71
N ASP A 405 -16.92 2.15 -15.01
CA ASP A 405 -16.08 1.31 -14.18
C ASP A 405 -16.74 0.97 -12.84
N GLY A 406 -16.58 -0.28 -12.40
CA GLY A 406 -17.27 -0.76 -11.21
C GLY A 406 -16.68 -2.02 -10.59
N ILE A 407 -17.39 -2.53 -9.60
CA ILE A 407 -17.14 -3.83 -8.96
C ILE A 407 -18.20 -4.82 -9.44
N GLU A 408 -17.74 -5.97 -9.94
CA GLU A 408 -18.58 -7.13 -10.19
C GLU A 408 -18.43 -8.12 -9.03
N MET A 409 -19.54 -8.70 -8.59
CA MET A 409 -19.57 -9.68 -7.51
C MET A 409 -20.48 -10.85 -7.88
N ALA A 410 -20.01 -12.07 -7.65
CA ALA A 410 -20.83 -13.28 -7.68
C ALA A 410 -20.98 -13.83 -6.26
N ALA A 411 -22.17 -14.33 -5.94
CA ALA A 411 -22.42 -14.99 -4.66
C ALA A 411 -23.31 -16.21 -4.81
N ARG A 412 -23.12 -17.21 -3.95
CA ARG A 412 -24.02 -18.38 -3.85
C ARG A 412 -24.23 -18.77 -2.39
N SER A 413 -25.36 -19.41 -2.12
CA SER A 413 -25.67 -19.95 -0.79
C SER A 413 -24.80 -21.18 -0.51
N ARG A 414 -24.38 -21.33 0.75
CA ARG A 414 -23.70 -22.54 1.26
C ARG A 414 -24.38 -23.01 2.53
N ALA A 415 -24.27 -24.30 2.81
CA ALA A 415 -24.78 -24.88 4.05
C ALA A 415 -24.05 -24.31 5.29
N GLY A 416 -24.77 -24.24 6.41
CA GLY A 416 -24.23 -23.74 7.68
C GLY A 416 -24.24 -22.22 7.79
N ARG A 417 -23.36 -21.69 8.66
CA ARG A 417 -23.32 -20.28 9.06
C ARG A 417 -22.01 -19.56 8.71
N GLU A 418 -21.14 -20.16 7.91
CA GLU A 418 -19.88 -19.54 7.48
C GLU A 418 -20.08 -18.73 6.18
N ILE A 419 -19.48 -17.53 6.15
CA ILE A 419 -19.31 -16.67 4.98
C ILE A 419 -17.87 -16.83 4.49
N ARG A 420 -17.67 -17.01 3.18
CA ARG A 420 -16.34 -16.98 2.54
C ARG A 420 -16.34 -15.93 1.44
N ALA A 421 -15.36 -15.04 1.41
CA ALA A 421 -15.24 -14.01 0.40
C ALA A 421 -13.86 -14.07 -0.28
N HIS A 422 -13.83 -14.00 -1.60
CA HIS A 422 -12.63 -14.02 -2.42
C HIS A 422 -12.48 -12.69 -3.18
N ALA A 423 -11.35 -12.02 -3.02
CA ALA A 423 -10.99 -10.84 -3.79
C ALA A 423 -10.13 -11.28 -4.99
N VAL A 424 -10.70 -11.29 -6.19
CA VAL A 424 -10.06 -11.79 -7.42
C VAL A 424 -8.79 -11.02 -7.73
N ASP A 425 -8.85 -9.69 -7.65
CA ASP A 425 -7.74 -8.79 -7.97
C ASP A 425 -6.56 -8.92 -6.98
N LEU A 426 -6.83 -9.42 -5.77
CA LEU A 426 -5.82 -9.63 -4.72
C LEU A 426 -5.38 -11.10 -4.61
N GLY A 427 -6.15 -12.04 -5.18
CA GLY A 427 -5.95 -13.47 -4.98
C GLY A 427 -6.17 -13.94 -3.53
N GLU A 428 -6.86 -13.15 -2.71
CA GLU A 428 -7.04 -13.40 -1.27
C GLU A 428 -8.43 -13.97 -0.97
N THR A 429 -8.51 -14.85 0.03
CA THR A 429 -9.78 -15.42 0.51
C THR A 429 -9.87 -15.28 2.02
N VAL A 430 -11.01 -14.77 2.50
CA VAL A 430 -11.34 -14.69 3.92
C VAL A 430 -12.56 -15.53 4.25
N ALA A 431 -12.62 -16.05 5.47
CA ALA A 431 -13.79 -16.75 5.98
C ALA A 431 -14.15 -16.25 7.38
N PHE A 432 -15.44 -16.18 7.70
CA PHE A 432 -15.91 -15.88 9.05
C PHE A 432 -17.27 -16.51 9.34
N SER A 433 -17.52 -16.85 10.61
CA SER A 433 -18.76 -17.46 11.06
C SER A 433 -19.78 -16.42 11.52
N LEU A 434 -21.04 -16.58 11.10
CA LEU A 434 -22.21 -15.86 11.59
C LEU A 434 -22.72 -16.37 12.95
N GLU A 435 -22.06 -17.36 13.55
CA GLU A 435 -22.32 -17.78 14.94
C GLU A 435 -21.67 -16.84 15.95
N GLN A 436 -20.72 -16.02 15.50
CA GLN A 436 -20.08 -14.99 16.30
C GLN A 436 -20.50 -13.60 15.81
N PRO A 437 -20.45 -12.56 16.67
CA PRO A 437 -20.67 -11.19 16.22
C PRO A 437 -19.73 -10.83 15.08
N ILE A 438 -20.27 -10.26 14.00
CA ILE A 438 -19.47 -9.77 12.88
C ILE A 438 -18.64 -8.59 13.39
N ARG A 439 -17.33 -8.69 13.28
CA ARG A 439 -16.34 -7.69 13.72
C ARG A 439 -15.43 -7.29 12.57
N PRO A 440 -14.81 -6.10 12.63
CA PRO A 440 -13.73 -5.73 11.72
C PRO A 440 -12.60 -6.75 11.78
N ASP A 441 -12.05 -7.03 10.61
CA ASP A 441 -10.88 -7.82 10.36
C ASP A 441 -9.71 -6.87 10.06
N PRO A 442 -8.74 -6.73 10.98
CA PRO A 442 -7.57 -5.88 10.76
C PRO A 442 -6.57 -6.52 9.79
N THR A 443 -6.66 -7.84 9.54
CA THR A 443 -5.74 -8.59 8.67
C THR A 443 -6.10 -8.45 7.20
N HIS A 444 -7.39 -8.33 6.89
CA HIS A 444 -7.90 -8.15 5.53
C HIS A 444 -8.88 -6.96 5.48
N PRO A 445 -8.38 -5.71 5.47
CA PRO A 445 -9.22 -4.52 5.60
C PRO A 445 -10.30 -4.39 4.52
N TRP A 446 -10.07 -4.89 3.31
CA TRP A 446 -11.07 -4.91 2.24
C TRP A 446 -12.31 -5.72 2.63
N SER A 447 -12.16 -6.76 3.44
CA SER A 447 -13.28 -7.60 3.88
C SER A 447 -14.22 -6.85 4.82
N ASN A 448 -13.76 -5.75 5.45
CA ASN A 448 -14.57 -4.94 6.35
C ASN A 448 -15.74 -4.26 5.64
N TYR A 449 -15.63 -3.99 4.35
CA TYR A 449 -16.74 -3.48 3.55
C TYR A 449 -17.84 -4.54 3.37
N ILE A 450 -17.46 -5.80 3.11
CA ILE A 450 -18.41 -6.93 3.00
C ILE A 450 -19.01 -7.25 4.37
N ARG A 451 -18.16 -7.40 5.40
CA ARG A 451 -18.55 -7.66 6.79
C ARG A 451 -19.49 -6.57 7.30
N GLY A 452 -19.18 -5.31 7.00
CA GLY A 452 -19.97 -4.17 7.44
C GLY A 452 -21.38 -4.22 6.86
N VAL A 453 -21.51 -4.48 5.56
CA VAL A 453 -22.82 -4.57 4.91
C VAL A 453 -23.63 -5.72 5.49
N LEU A 454 -23.03 -6.90 5.63
CA LEU A 454 -23.71 -8.05 6.23
C LEU A 454 -24.10 -7.77 7.70
N TRP A 455 -23.24 -7.13 8.47
CA TRP A 455 -23.54 -6.69 9.83
C TRP A 455 -24.72 -5.72 9.89
N ALA A 456 -24.74 -4.70 9.03
CA ALA A 456 -25.83 -3.72 8.97
C ALA A 456 -27.15 -4.36 8.51
N LEU A 457 -27.11 -5.26 7.52
CA LEU A 457 -28.27 -6.06 7.09
C LEU A 457 -28.82 -6.94 8.22
N SER A 458 -27.94 -7.59 8.98
CA SER A 458 -28.34 -8.41 10.13
C SER A 458 -29.04 -7.55 11.20
N ARG A 459 -28.51 -6.37 11.52
CA ARG A 459 -29.15 -5.41 12.45
C ARG A 459 -30.48 -4.87 11.93
N ALA A 460 -30.66 -4.80 10.61
CA ALA A 460 -31.92 -4.44 9.98
C ALA A 460 -32.94 -5.60 9.92
N GLY A 461 -32.65 -6.75 10.53
CA GLY A 461 -33.56 -7.89 10.63
C GLY A 461 -33.46 -8.90 9.49
N VAL A 462 -32.44 -8.79 8.61
CA VAL A 462 -32.21 -9.78 7.55
C VAL A 462 -31.59 -11.04 8.14
N ALA A 463 -32.26 -12.18 7.95
CA ALA A 463 -31.75 -13.49 8.36
C ALA A 463 -30.62 -13.95 7.41
N LEU A 464 -29.38 -13.82 7.88
CA LEU A 464 -28.20 -14.27 7.12
C LEU A 464 -27.99 -15.78 7.27
N GLY A 465 -27.68 -16.43 6.14
CA GLY A 465 -27.15 -17.80 6.06
C GLY A 465 -25.71 -17.82 5.56
N GLY A 466 -25.10 -19.00 5.48
CA GLY A 466 -23.76 -19.13 4.90
C GLY A 466 -23.73 -18.78 3.42
N MET A 467 -22.68 -18.08 2.96
CA MET A 467 -22.53 -17.62 1.58
C MET A 467 -21.08 -17.71 1.12
N ASP A 468 -20.86 -18.05 -0.15
CA ASP A 468 -19.59 -17.82 -0.86
C ASP A 468 -19.74 -16.56 -1.72
N LEU A 469 -18.76 -15.67 -1.69
CA LEU A 469 -18.71 -14.44 -2.49
C LEU A 469 -17.37 -14.34 -3.22
N ALA A 470 -17.36 -13.92 -4.47
CA ALA A 470 -16.16 -13.54 -5.21
C ALA A 470 -16.40 -12.18 -5.87
N PHE A 471 -15.42 -11.28 -5.83
CA PHE A 471 -15.52 -9.97 -6.47
C PHE A 471 -14.21 -9.52 -7.08
N GLY A 472 -14.31 -8.63 -8.05
CA GLY A 472 -13.20 -7.92 -8.69
C GLY A 472 -13.74 -6.70 -9.43
N GLY A 473 -12.87 -5.84 -9.96
CA GLY A 473 -13.38 -4.68 -10.70
C GLY A 473 -12.34 -3.88 -11.45
N THR A 474 -12.84 -2.92 -12.24
CA THR A 474 -12.04 -2.04 -13.09
C THR A 474 -11.72 -0.70 -12.41
N LEU A 475 -12.27 -0.45 -11.22
CA LEU A 475 -12.06 0.81 -10.51
C LEU A 475 -10.62 0.92 -9.97
N PRO A 476 -9.89 2.00 -10.32
CA PRO A 476 -8.57 2.22 -9.78
C PRO A 476 -8.65 2.49 -8.26
N GLN A 477 -8.02 1.62 -7.48
CA GLN A 477 -8.05 1.71 -6.02
C GLN A 477 -7.46 3.05 -5.55
N GLY A 478 -8.18 3.76 -4.68
CA GLY A 478 -7.71 5.00 -4.07
C GLY A 478 -7.66 6.22 -5.01
N ALA A 479 -8.29 6.18 -6.19
CA ALA A 479 -8.38 7.32 -7.09
C ALA A 479 -9.45 8.36 -6.71
N GLY A 480 -10.27 8.09 -5.68
CA GLY A 480 -11.40 8.95 -5.28
C GLY A 480 -12.71 8.68 -6.03
N LEU A 481 -12.78 7.58 -6.78
CA LEU A 481 -13.94 7.15 -7.58
C LEU A 481 -14.88 6.16 -6.87
N SER A 482 -14.82 6.11 -5.54
CA SER A 482 -15.73 5.34 -4.65
C SER A 482 -15.71 3.81 -4.82
N SER A 483 -14.52 3.23 -4.92
CA SER A 483 -14.36 1.76 -4.94
C SER A 483 -14.91 1.06 -3.68
N SER A 484 -14.84 1.70 -2.50
CA SER A 484 -15.43 1.15 -1.25
C SER A 484 -16.96 1.07 -1.31
N ALA A 485 -17.61 2.14 -1.78
CA ALA A 485 -19.06 2.18 -1.90
C ALA A 485 -19.57 1.22 -2.98
N ALA A 486 -18.88 1.11 -4.11
CA ALA A 486 -19.20 0.12 -5.14
C ALA A 486 -19.14 -1.32 -4.58
N LEU A 487 -18.11 -1.65 -3.79
CA LEU A 487 -18.02 -2.96 -3.12
C LEU A 487 -19.16 -3.19 -2.12
N GLN A 488 -19.52 -2.18 -1.33
CA GLN A 488 -20.65 -2.27 -0.38
C GLN A 488 -21.97 -2.50 -1.12
N VAL A 489 -22.23 -1.76 -2.21
CA VAL A 489 -23.44 -1.88 -3.02
C VAL A 489 -23.51 -3.24 -3.69
N ALA A 490 -22.42 -3.72 -4.30
CA ALA A 490 -22.35 -5.06 -4.88
C ALA A 490 -22.63 -6.16 -3.83
N THR A 491 -22.09 -6.01 -2.62
CA THR A 491 -22.39 -6.91 -1.48
C THR A 491 -23.87 -6.87 -1.11
N ALA A 492 -24.45 -5.68 -0.98
CA ALA A 492 -25.84 -5.53 -0.57
C ALA A 492 -26.81 -6.10 -1.61
N LEU A 493 -26.51 -5.92 -2.90
CA LEU A 493 -27.32 -6.42 -4.01
C LEU A 493 -27.22 -7.93 -4.18
N THR A 494 -26.02 -8.50 -4.12
CA THR A 494 -25.86 -9.96 -4.14
C THR A 494 -26.53 -10.61 -2.93
N ALA A 495 -26.40 -10.01 -1.73
CA ALA A 495 -27.11 -10.49 -0.54
C ALA A 495 -28.64 -10.40 -0.70
N ARG A 496 -29.15 -9.30 -1.27
CA ARG A 496 -30.59 -9.12 -1.57
C ARG A 496 -31.10 -10.18 -2.53
N ALA A 497 -30.39 -10.40 -3.64
CA ALA A 497 -30.75 -11.39 -4.63
C ALA A 497 -30.72 -12.82 -4.06
N LEU A 498 -29.66 -13.14 -3.29
CA LEU A 498 -29.44 -14.47 -2.76
C LEU A 498 -30.40 -14.83 -1.61
N LEU A 499 -30.69 -13.88 -0.71
CA LEU A 499 -31.56 -14.07 0.46
C LEU A 499 -33.02 -13.68 0.20
N ARG A 500 -33.32 -13.15 -1.00
CA ARG A 500 -34.67 -12.81 -1.48
C ARG A 500 -35.46 -11.88 -0.54
N PHE A 501 -34.77 -10.93 0.12
CA PHE A 501 -35.43 -9.87 0.90
C PHE A 501 -35.72 -8.64 0.05
N THR A 502 -36.71 -7.85 0.46
CA THR A 502 -37.04 -6.58 -0.20
C THR A 502 -36.52 -5.40 0.60
N MET A 503 -35.80 -4.49 -0.06
CA MET A 503 -35.32 -3.25 0.52
C MET A 503 -35.17 -2.22 -0.60
N ASP A 504 -35.74 -1.03 -0.39
CA ASP A 504 -35.68 0.06 -1.35
C ASP A 504 -34.28 0.68 -1.41
N VAL A 505 -34.04 1.51 -2.44
CA VAL A 505 -32.74 2.16 -2.66
C VAL A 505 -32.33 3.03 -1.47
N PRO A 506 -33.18 3.94 -0.94
CA PRO A 506 -32.78 4.76 0.21
C PRO A 506 -32.37 3.92 1.42
N ARG A 507 -33.07 2.83 1.72
CA ARG A 507 -32.72 1.96 2.83
C ARG A 507 -31.43 1.19 2.57
N LEU A 508 -31.22 0.66 1.36
CA LEU A 508 -29.96 0.00 0.97
C LEU A 508 -28.75 0.94 1.03
N ALA A 509 -28.91 2.17 0.56
CA ALA A 509 -27.86 3.19 0.64
C ALA A 509 -27.50 3.47 2.11
N ARG A 510 -28.50 3.53 3.00
CA ARG A 510 -28.29 3.68 4.46
C ARG A 510 -27.59 2.48 5.09
N ILE A 511 -27.88 1.25 4.64
CA ILE A 511 -27.15 0.04 5.08
C ILE A 511 -25.66 0.16 4.72
N CYS A 512 -25.35 0.56 3.49
CA CYS A 512 -23.97 0.75 3.04
C CYS A 512 -23.29 1.87 3.84
N GLN A 513 -23.95 3.01 4.02
CA GLN A 513 -23.43 4.11 4.85
C GLN A 513 -23.19 3.68 6.30
N GLU A 514 -24.15 3.00 6.93
CA GLU A 514 -24.03 2.52 8.31
C GLU A 514 -22.88 1.52 8.46
N SER A 515 -22.68 0.66 7.45
CA SER A 515 -21.57 -0.28 7.43
C SER A 515 -20.20 0.40 7.54
N GLU A 516 -20.00 1.49 6.80
CA GLU A 516 -18.73 2.22 6.79
C GLU A 516 -18.55 3.06 8.04
N ASN A 517 -19.62 3.72 8.48
CA ASN A 517 -19.59 4.61 9.63
C ASN A 517 -19.37 3.86 10.94
N GLU A 518 -20.05 2.73 11.14
CA GLU A 518 -20.12 2.06 12.44
C GLU A 518 -19.25 0.81 12.53
N LEU A 519 -19.05 0.08 11.43
CA LEU A 519 -18.16 -1.09 11.43
C LEU A 519 -16.75 -0.75 10.95
N VAL A 520 -16.60 -0.12 9.77
CA VAL A 520 -15.28 0.22 9.22
C VAL A 520 -14.63 1.40 9.99
N GLY A 521 -15.45 2.33 10.49
CA GLY A 521 -15.01 3.46 11.30
C GLY A 521 -14.73 4.75 10.51
N VAL A 522 -15.10 4.81 9.24
CA VAL A 522 -14.94 6.01 8.40
C VAL A 522 -16.29 6.71 8.29
N LYS A 523 -16.42 7.91 8.87
CA LYS A 523 -17.70 8.65 8.96
C LYS A 523 -18.08 9.33 7.63
N VAL A 524 -18.35 8.55 6.58
CA VAL A 524 -18.78 9.02 5.25
C VAL A 524 -20.21 9.57 5.23
N GLY A 525 -20.55 10.33 4.18
CA GLY A 525 -21.94 10.72 3.90
C GLY A 525 -22.67 9.68 3.04
N ILE A 526 -23.84 10.04 2.49
CA ILE A 526 -24.76 9.08 1.83
C ILE A 526 -24.58 9.02 0.31
N MET A 527 -23.88 10.01 -0.26
CA MET A 527 -23.80 10.24 -1.71
C MET A 527 -23.33 8.99 -2.47
N ASP A 528 -22.17 8.46 -2.09
CA ASP A 528 -21.47 7.41 -2.82
C ASP A 528 -22.29 6.12 -3.01
N PRO A 529 -22.83 5.49 -1.94
CA PRO A 529 -23.67 4.32 -2.13
C PRO A 529 -25.01 4.65 -2.81
N PHE A 530 -25.53 5.87 -2.65
CA PHE A 530 -26.80 6.25 -3.26
C PHE A 530 -26.71 6.39 -4.77
N VAL A 531 -25.68 7.09 -5.28
CA VAL A 531 -25.48 7.22 -6.73
C VAL A 531 -25.14 5.88 -7.36
N SER A 532 -24.31 5.07 -6.70
CA SER A 532 -23.98 3.73 -7.20
C SER A 532 -25.24 2.86 -7.32
N LEU A 533 -26.24 3.00 -6.43
CA LEU A 533 -27.50 2.26 -6.52
C LEU A 533 -28.52 2.81 -7.52
N ALA A 534 -28.67 4.13 -7.62
CA ALA A 534 -29.81 4.77 -8.28
C ALA A 534 -29.48 5.56 -9.54
N ALA A 535 -28.21 5.65 -9.96
CA ALA A 535 -27.85 6.32 -11.20
C ALA A 535 -28.58 5.72 -12.42
N ARG A 536 -28.66 6.51 -13.48
CA ARG A 536 -29.25 6.12 -14.75
C ARG A 536 -28.36 6.62 -15.87
N GLU A 537 -28.19 5.78 -16.88
CA GLU A 537 -27.44 6.12 -18.10
C GLU A 537 -27.89 7.46 -18.67
N GLY A 538 -26.93 8.31 -19.03
CA GLY A 538 -27.17 9.65 -19.59
C GLY A 538 -27.69 10.70 -18.60
N HIS A 539 -27.69 10.43 -17.29
CA HIS A 539 -28.18 11.36 -16.27
C HIS A 539 -27.17 11.58 -15.13
N ALA A 540 -27.13 12.81 -14.61
CA ALA A 540 -26.63 13.06 -13.26
C ALA A 540 -27.75 12.81 -12.24
N LEU A 541 -27.39 12.41 -11.03
CA LEU A 541 -28.32 12.15 -9.94
C LEU A 541 -28.30 13.33 -8.97
N PHE A 542 -29.35 14.14 -8.97
CA PHE A 542 -29.54 15.13 -7.91
C PHE A 542 -30.05 14.42 -6.66
N LEU A 543 -29.40 14.60 -5.52
CA LEU A 543 -29.82 14.02 -4.24
C LEU A 543 -29.92 15.09 -3.15
N ASP A 544 -31.06 15.11 -2.48
CA ASP A 544 -31.24 15.74 -1.18
C ASP A 544 -30.82 14.76 -0.09
N CYS A 545 -29.68 15.03 0.56
CA CYS A 545 -29.06 14.10 1.52
C CYS A 545 -29.82 13.97 2.85
N ARG A 546 -30.77 14.88 3.14
CA ARG A 546 -31.63 14.79 4.34
C ARG A 546 -32.86 13.95 4.08
N SER A 547 -33.61 14.29 3.04
CA SER A 547 -34.90 13.64 2.73
C SER A 547 -34.71 12.35 1.95
N LEU A 548 -33.53 12.18 1.32
CA LEU A 548 -33.21 11.12 0.37
C LEU A 548 -34.07 11.15 -0.90
N ALA A 549 -34.79 12.25 -1.14
CA ALA A 549 -35.44 12.50 -2.42
C ALA A 549 -34.36 12.74 -3.47
N PHE A 550 -34.51 12.10 -4.62
CA PHE A 550 -33.56 12.20 -5.72
C PHE A 550 -34.26 12.37 -7.06
N GLU A 551 -33.53 12.91 -8.02
CA GLU A 551 -34.01 13.17 -9.37
C GLU A 551 -32.92 12.86 -10.40
N GLN A 552 -33.32 12.21 -11.50
CA GLN A 552 -32.46 12.03 -12.67
C GLN A 552 -32.46 13.32 -13.50
N VAL A 553 -31.32 14.01 -13.53
CA VAL A 553 -31.11 15.23 -14.30
C VAL A 553 -30.43 14.85 -15.62
N PRO A 554 -31.08 15.00 -16.78
CA PRO A 554 -30.47 14.65 -18.07
C PRO A 554 -29.14 15.37 -18.27
N LEU A 555 -28.09 14.62 -18.57
CA LEU A 555 -26.75 15.15 -18.78
C LEU A 555 -26.52 15.41 -20.28
N ALA A 556 -27.28 16.35 -20.84
CA ALA A 556 -27.23 16.70 -22.25
C ALA A 556 -25.99 17.59 -22.55
N LEU A 557 -24.81 16.98 -22.60
CA LEU A 557 -23.53 17.70 -22.79
C LEU A 557 -23.26 18.13 -24.24
N GLY A 558 -24.10 17.73 -25.20
CA GLY A 558 -23.90 18.03 -26.62
C GLY A 558 -22.52 17.54 -27.09
N ASP A 559 -21.74 18.46 -27.66
CA ASP A 559 -20.36 18.20 -28.10
C ASP A 559 -19.32 18.25 -26.97
N HIS A 560 -19.72 18.15 -25.70
CA HIS A 560 -18.83 18.07 -24.54
C HIS A 560 -18.90 16.68 -23.88
N VAL A 561 -17.88 16.38 -23.09
CA VAL A 561 -17.73 15.14 -22.32
C VAL A 561 -17.18 15.45 -20.94
N VAL A 562 -17.34 14.51 -20.01
CA VAL A 562 -16.69 14.56 -18.70
C VAL A 562 -15.34 13.84 -18.80
N ALA A 563 -14.26 14.57 -18.56
CA ALA A 563 -12.92 14.02 -18.47
C ALA A 563 -12.46 14.00 -17.00
N ILE A 564 -12.08 12.82 -16.52
CA ILE A 564 -11.58 12.60 -15.17
C ILE A 564 -10.06 12.53 -15.25
N CYS A 565 -9.36 13.40 -14.51
CA CYS A 565 -7.90 13.45 -14.50
C CYS A 565 -7.36 13.13 -13.10
N TYR A 566 -6.66 12.02 -12.96
CA TYR A 566 -6.00 11.62 -11.73
C TYR A 566 -4.63 12.29 -11.58
N SER A 567 -4.33 12.80 -10.38
CA SER A 567 -3.09 13.53 -10.10
C SER A 567 -1.88 12.64 -9.82
N GLY A 568 -2.04 11.33 -9.64
CA GLY A 568 -0.94 10.49 -9.16
C GLY A 568 -0.70 10.60 -7.65
N VAL A 569 -1.43 11.49 -6.95
CA VAL A 569 -1.22 11.73 -5.51
C VAL A 569 -2.34 11.13 -4.66
N LYS A 570 -1.93 10.40 -3.61
CA LYS A 570 -2.78 9.91 -2.53
C LYS A 570 -2.22 10.39 -1.19
N HIS A 571 -2.92 11.26 -0.48
CA HIS A 571 -2.50 11.63 0.88
C HIS A 571 -3.10 10.67 1.93
N ALA A 572 -2.25 10.14 2.82
CA ALA A 572 -2.65 9.22 3.88
C ALA A 572 -3.58 9.85 4.96
N LEU A 573 -3.74 11.18 4.96
CA LEU A 573 -4.46 11.96 5.99
C LEU A 573 -5.96 12.15 5.74
N VAL A 574 -6.51 11.58 4.66
CA VAL A 574 -7.91 11.84 4.22
C VAL A 574 -8.92 11.52 5.33
N ALA A 575 -8.79 10.40 6.05
CA ALA A 575 -9.75 10.01 7.08
C ALA A 575 -9.71 10.91 8.34
N SER A 576 -8.52 11.37 8.76
CA SER A 576 -8.38 12.23 9.94
C SER A 576 -8.84 13.67 9.64
N GLU A 577 -8.46 14.22 8.48
CA GLU A 577 -8.82 15.59 8.08
C GLU A 577 -10.30 15.72 7.76
N TYR A 578 -10.91 14.71 7.14
CA TYR A 578 -12.35 14.68 6.88
C TYR A 578 -13.17 14.81 8.18
N ASN A 579 -12.76 14.09 9.22
CA ASN A 579 -13.39 14.18 10.54
C ASN A 579 -13.20 15.55 11.21
N VAL A 580 -12.08 16.23 10.98
CA VAL A 580 -11.86 17.61 11.42
C VAL A 580 -12.88 18.55 10.76
N ARG A 581 -13.08 18.44 9.44
CA ARG A 581 -14.05 19.27 8.70
C ARG A 581 -15.48 19.08 9.21
N ARG A 582 -15.89 17.84 9.48
CA ARG A 582 -17.20 17.56 10.10
C ARG A 582 -17.39 18.26 11.44
N ARG A 583 -16.38 18.21 12.33
CA ARG A 583 -16.43 18.89 13.63
C ARG A 583 -16.52 20.41 13.48
N GLN A 584 -15.79 20.98 12.53
CA GLN A 584 -15.85 22.41 12.24
C GLN A 584 -17.24 22.83 11.76
N CYS A 585 -17.85 22.09 10.84
CA CYS A 585 -19.23 22.35 10.40
C CYS A 585 -20.23 22.26 11.56
N ALA A 586 -20.11 21.24 12.42
CA ALA A 586 -20.96 21.08 13.60
C ALA A 586 -20.83 22.26 14.58
N ALA A 587 -19.60 22.72 14.85
CA ALA A 587 -19.37 23.90 15.69
C ALA A 587 -20.04 25.16 15.13
N GLY A 588 -20.03 25.34 13.81
CA GLY A 588 -20.73 26.46 13.17
C GLY A 588 -22.24 26.36 13.28
N VAL A 589 -22.81 25.16 13.19
CA VAL A 589 -24.26 24.93 13.43
C VAL A 589 -24.64 25.30 14.86
N GLU A 590 -23.82 24.95 15.86
CA GLU A 590 -24.10 25.29 17.26
C GLU A 590 -24.19 26.81 17.48
N VAL A 591 -23.32 27.61 16.83
CA VAL A 591 -23.41 29.07 16.89
C VAL A 591 -24.64 29.58 16.15
N LEU A 592 -24.90 29.12 14.93
CA LEU A 592 -26.07 29.57 14.16
C LEU A 592 -27.39 29.26 14.87
N ARG A 593 -27.44 28.17 15.64
CA ARG A 593 -28.60 27.76 16.44
C ARG A 593 -28.94 28.70 17.59
N THR A 594 -27.99 29.49 18.10
CA THR A 594 -28.29 30.48 19.15
C THR A 594 -29.13 31.64 18.59
N HIS A 595 -29.00 31.92 17.29
CA HIS A 595 -29.73 32.96 16.57
C HIS A 595 -31.00 32.44 15.89
N ASP A 596 -30.98 31.22 15.37
CA ASP A 596 -32.17 30.53 14.84
C ASP A 596 -32.23 29.05 15.27
N PRO A 597 -33.03 28.71 16.30
CA PRO A 597 -33.17 27.34 16.79
C PRO A 597 -33.68 26.31 15.77
N ARG A 598 -34.19 26.75 14.60
CA ARG A 598 -34.67 25.87 13.53
C ARG A 598 -33.52 25.30 12.69
N ILE A 599 -32.33 25.90 12.75
CA ILE A 599 -31.14 25.43 12.03
C ILE A 599 -30.68 24.11 12.64
N ARG A 600 -30.77 23.00 11.90
CA ARG A 600 -30.33 21.68 12.37
C ARG A 600 -29.04 21.22 11.70
N ALA A 601 -28.79 21.73 10.49
CA ALA A 601 -27.56 21.55 9.74
C ALA A 601 -27.27 22.81 8.92
N LEU A 602 -26.07 22.92 8.36
CA LEU A 602 -25.70 24.06 7.50
C LEU A 602 -26.60 24.24 6.28
N ARG A 603 -27.32 23.19 5.86
CA ARG A 603 -28.40 23.29 4.88
C ARG A 603 -29.46 24.33 5.21
N ASP A 604 -29.80 24.50 6.49
CA ASP A 604 -30.89 25.39 6.91
C ASP A 604 -30.45 26.87 6.97
N ALA A 605 -29.14 27.12 6.88
CA ALA A 605 -28.58 28.46 6.98
C ALA A 605 -28.55 29.16 5.61
N SER A 606 -28.94 30.44 5.59
CA SER A 606 -28.69 31.31 4.45
C SER A 606 -27.32 32.00 4.58
N LEU A 607 -26.81 32.56 3.49
CA LEU A 607 -25.54 33.30 3.54
C LEU A 607 -25.69 34.56 4.42
N GLU A 608 -26.83 35.23 4.37
CA GLU A 608 -27.14 36.40 5.20
C GLU A 608 -27.12 36.04 6.69
N ALA A 609 -27.71 34.90 7.07
CA ALA A 609 -27.69 34.42 8.45
C ALA A 609 -26.26 34.09 8.91
N LEU A 610 -25.44 33.50 8.03
CA LEU A 610 -24.03 33.23 8.32
C LEU A 610 -23.20 34.50 8.48
N GLU A 611 -23.39 35.50 7.61
CA GLU A 611 -22.71 36.79 7.70
C GLU A 611 -23.08 37.55 8.97
N ALA A 612 -24.35 37.51 9.39
CA ALA A 612 -24.80 38.14 10.62
C ALA A 612 -24.08 37.57 11.87
N CYS A 613 -23.71 36.29 11.84
CA CYS A 613 -23.02 35.60 12.94
C CYS A 613 -21.48 35.59 12.78
N ARG A 614 -20.93 36.26 11.77
CA ARG A 614 -19.51 36.14 11.40
C ARG A 614 -18.54 36.48 12.53
N ALA A 615 -18.88 37.47 13.36
CA ALA A 615 -18.04 37.91 14.47
C ALA A 615 -18.00 36.91 15.64
N GLU A 616 -18.97 36.00 15.72
CA GLU A 616 -19.09 34.99 16.79
C GLU A 616 -18.45 33.64 16.41
N LEU A 617 -18.13 33.45 15.13
CA LEU A 617 -17.53 32.24 14.61
C LEU A 617 -16.01 32.34 14.61
N ASP A 618 -15.33 31.25 14.97
CA ASP A 618 -13.91 31.10 14.65
C ASP A 618 -13.69 31.31 13.13
N PRO A 619 -12.65 32.06 12.71
CA PRO A 619 -12.44 32.37 11.30
C PRO A 619 -12.32 31.15 10.39
N VAL A 620 -11.77 30.03 10.88
CA VAL A 620 -11.68 28.77 10.13
C VAL A 620 -13.07 28.15 10.02
N VAL A 621 -13.81 28.08 11.13
CA VAL A 621 -15.18 27.55 11.17
C VAL A 621 -16.10 28.32 10.23
N TYR A 622 -16.07 29.65 10.25
CA TYR A 622 -16.83 30.50 9.34
C TYR A 622 -16.56 30.14 7.88
N ARG A 623 -15.28 29.97 7.48
CA ARG A 623 -14.94 29.56 6.10
C ARG A 623 -15.52 28.18 5.74
N ARG A 624 -15.48 27.21 6.67
CA ARG A 624 -16.11 25.89 6.43
C ARG A 624 -17.61 26.00 6.23
N CYS A 625 -18.28 26.80 7.05
CA CYS A 625 -19.71 27.04 6.94
C CYS A 625 -20.06 27.75 5.62
N ARG A 626 -19.27 28.77 5.25
CA ARG A 626 -19.47 29.53 4.01
C ARG A 626 -19.36 28.64 2.78
N HIS A 627 -18.38 27.74 2.74
CA HIS A 627 -18.29 26.75 1.68
C HIS A 627 -19.59 25.94 1.57
N VAL A 628 -20.04 25.29 2.64
CA VAL A 628 -21.21 24.40 2.59
C VAL A 628 -22.50 25.14 2.21
N VAL A 629 -22.74 26.33 2.78
CA VAL A 629 -23.93 27.15 2.46
C VAL A 629 -23.92 27.56 0.98
N THR A 630 -22.78 28.04 0.47
CA THR A 630 -22.67 28.47 -0.92
C THR A 630 -22.61 27.30 -1.91
N GLU A 631 -22.06 26.16 -1.52
CA GLU A 631 -22.01 24.94 -2.35
C GLU A 631 -23.41 24.35 -2.56
N ASN A 632 -24.27 24.35 -1.52
CA ASN A 632 -25.67 23.96 -1.68
C ASN A 632 -26.40 24.82 -2.72
N ALA A 633 -26.16 26.14 -2.72
CA ALA A 633 -26.72 27.03 -3.73
C ALA A 633 -26.17 26.71 -5.13
N ARG A 634 -24.84 26.48 -5.25
CA ARG A 634 -24.20 26.10 -6.52
C ARG A 634 -24.73 24.78 -7.08
N VAL A 635 -25.07 23.80 -6.25
CA VAL A 635 -25.67 22.53 -6.69
C VAL A 635 -27.07 22.74 -7.28
N LEU A 636 -27.91 23.54 -6.62
CA LEU A 636 -29.25 23.86 -7.12
C LEU A 636 -29.18 24.66 -8.43
N GLU A 637 -28.24 25.59 -8.53
CA GLU A 637 -28.02 26.36 -9.75
C GLU A 637 -27.47 25.48 -10.89
N SER A 638 -26.55 24.56 -10.58
CA SER A 638 -26.00 23.60 -11.54
C SER A 638 -27.07 22.67 -12.11
N LYS A 639 -27.99 22.20 -11.26
CA LYS A 639 -29.17 21.45 -11.69
C LYS A 639 -30.02 22.25 -12.68
N SER A 640 -30.23 23.54 -12.41
CA SER A 640 -30.96 24.42 -13.32
C SER A 640 -30.23 24.59 -14.65
N ALA A 641 -28.92 24.86 -14.61
CA ALA A 641 -28.08 25.05 -15.79
C ALA A 641 -28.07 23.81 -16.70
N LEU A 642 -27.93 22.61 -16.13
CA LEU A 642 -27.98 21.35 -16.89
C LEU A 642 -29.35 21.14 -17.55
N ARG A 643 -30.44 21.44 -16.85
CA ARG A 643 -31.81 21.33 -17.41
C ARG A 643 -32.06 22.31 -18.55
N THR A 644 -31.46 23.50 -18.52
CA THR A 644 -31.60 24.50 -19.59
C THR A 644 -30.53 24.37 -20.68
N GLY A 645 -29.60 23.41 -20.55
CA GLY A 645 -28.49 23.22 -21.49
C GLY A 645 -27.40 24.31 -21.41
N ASP A 646 -27.36 25.10 -20.33
CA ASP A 646 -26.36 26.15 -20.13
C ASP A 646 -25.05 25.56 -19.57
N LEU A 647 -24.31 24.86 -20.43
CA LEU A 647 -23.06 24.19 -20.08
C LEU A 647 -21.95 25.18 -19.69
N ARG A 648 -22.00 26.42 -20.20
CA ARG A 648 -21.05 27.46 -19.80
C ARG A 648 -21.29 27.85 -18.35
N ARG A 649 -22.53 28.13 -17.97
CA ARG A 649 -22.87 28.43 -16.58
C ARG A 649 -22.53 27.27 -15.65
N PHE A 650 -22.79 26.04 -16.08
CA PHE A 650 -22.39 24.86 -15.31
C PHE A 650 -20.87 24.77 -15.11
N GLY A 651 -20.07 25.03 -16.16
CA GLY A 651 -18.61 25.10 -16.05
C GLY A 651 -18.11 26.19 -15.10
N GLU A 652 -18.70 27.39 -15.13
CA GLU A 652 -18.39 28.46 -14.18
C GLU A 652 -18.69 28.06 -12.72
N LEU A 653 -19.78 27.32 -12.50
CA LEU A 653 -20.14 26.80 -11.18
C LEU A 653 -19.17 25.72 -10.70
N MET A 654 -18.62 24.90 -11.61
CA MET A 654 -17.55 23.96 -11.28
C MET A 654 -16.30 24.71 -10.81
N ASP A 655 -15.86 25.73 -11.55
CA ASP A 655 -14.69 26.55 -11.18
C ASP A 655 -14.91 27.24 -9.82
N ALA A 656 -16.10 27.78 -9.58
CA ALA A 656 -16.46 28.41 -8.31
C ALA A 656 -16.49 27.41 -7.14
N SER A 657 -16.94 26.18 -7.37
CA SER A 657 -16.88 25.09 -6.40
C SER A 657 -15.42 24.75 -6.06
N HIS A 658 -14.54 24.62 -7.06
CA HIS A 658 -13.11 24.37 -6.83
C HIS A 658 -12.46 25.47 -5.98
N ALA A 659 -12.68 26.74 -6.33
CA ALA A 659 -12.15 27.87 -5.57
C ALA A 659 -12.64 27.83 -4.12
N SER A 660 -13.92 27.51 -3.89
CA SER A 660 -14.45 27.36 -2.54
C SER A 660 -13.82 26.17 -1.78
N LEU A 661 -13.57 25.04 -2.44
CA LEU A 661 -12.89 23.88 -1.83
C LEU A 661 -11.43 24.16 -1.49
N ARG A 662 -10.73 24.94 -2.32
CA ARG A 662 -9.34 25.35 -2.11
C ARG A 662 -9.23 26.39 -1.00
N ASP A 663 -10.01 27.46 -1.08
CA ASP A 663 -9.81 28.67 -0.27
C ASP A 663 -10.63 28.63 1.04
N ASP A 664 -11.89 28.18 0.96
CA ASP A 664 -12.80 28.16 2.11
C ASP A 664 -12.80 26.83 2.85
N TYR A 665 -12.83 25.71 2.14
CA TYR A 665 -12.86 24.39 2.76
C TYR A 665 -11.45 23.83 3.02
N GLN A 666 -10.46 24.27 2.25
CA GLN A 666 -9.05 23.87 2.33
C GLN A 666 -8.89 22.36 2.31
N VAL A 667 -9.45 21.74 1.28
CA VAL A 667 -9.35 20.30 1.01
C VAL A 667 -8.73 19.99 -0.36
N SER A 668 -8.25 21.02 -1.08
CA SER A 668 -7.43 20.81 -2.27
C SER A 668 -5.96 20.60 -1.91
N CYS A 669 -5.10 20.41 -2.91
CA CYS A 669 -3.65 20.40 -2.78
C CYS A 669 -3.00 21.02 -4.02
N ALA A 670 -1.71 21.35 -3.93
CA ALA A 670 -0.98 22.05 -4.99
C ALA A 670 -1.07 21.34 -6.35
N GLU A 671 -1.06 20.00 -6.32
CA GLU A 671 -1.16 19.17 -7.52
C GLU A 671 -2.52 19.23 -8.17
N ILE A 672 -3.59 19.23 -7.38
CA ILE A 672 -4.95 19.33 -7.90
C ILE A 672 -5.23 20.74 -8.39
N ASP A 673 -4.81 21.77 -7.66
CA ASP A 673 -4.93 23.17 -8.07
C ASP A 673 -4.21 23.39 -9.40
N LEU A 674 -3.02 22.80 -9.55
CA LEU A 674 -2.29 22.84 -10.82
C LEU A 674 -3.06 22.15 -11.95
N LEU A 675 -3.62 20.96 -11.72
CA LEU A 675 -4.41 20.27 -12.75
C LEU A 675 -5.62 21.09 -13.19
N VAL A 676 -6.32 21.74 -12.25
CA VAL A 676 -7.44 22.62 -12.58
C VAL A 676 -6.94 23.83 -13.38
N ASP A 677 -5.85 24.48 -12.97
CA ASP A 677 -5.29 25.62 -13.70
C ASP A 677 -4.90 25.24 -15.14
N LEU A 678 -4.25 24.09 -15.32
CA LEU A 678 -3.86 23.58 -16.64
C LEU A 678 -5.08 23.21 -17.48
N ALA A 679 -6.08 22.57 -16.88
CA ALA A 679 -7.33 22.26 -17.55
C ALA A 679 -8.03 23.53 -18.06
N ARG A 680 -8.09 24.58 -17.24
CA ARG A 680 -8.71 25.86 -17.63
C ARG A 680 -7.94 26.63 -18.69
N GLN A 681 -6.63 26.41 -18.80
CA GLN A 681 -5.81 26.98 -19.86
C GLN A 681 -5.95 26.24 -21.20
N SER A 682 -6.40 24.97 -21.20
CA SER A 682 -6.56 24.20 -22.42
C SER A 682 -7.83 24.59 -23.18
N GLN A 683 -7.73 24.65 -24.50
CA GLN A 683 -8.83 25.06 -25.37
C GLN A 683 -9.98 24.04 -25.32
N GLY A 684 -11.22 24.53 -25.20
CA GLY A 684 -12.41 23.69 -25.21
C GLY A 684 -12.82 23.15 -23.84
N VAL A 685 -12.17 23.56 -22.75
CA VAL A 685 -12.61 23.27 -21.38
C VAL A 685 -13.56 24.36 -20.89
N LEU A 686 -14.75 23.97 -20.41
CA LEU A 686 -15.75 24.89 -19.88
C LEU A 686 -15.63 25.10 -18.37
N GLY A 687 -15.20 24.09 -17.64
CA GLY A 687 -14.99 24.15 -16.18
C GLY A 687 -14.23 22.94 -15.66
N ALA A 688 -13.53 23.11 -14.55
CA ALA A 688 -12.70 22.08 -13.95
C ALA A 688 -12.70 22.21 -12.42
N ARG A 689 -12.71 21.08 -11.72
CA ARG A 689 -12.63 21.05 -10.25
C ARG A 689 -12.10 19.74 -9.71
N ILE A 690 -11.56 19.78 -8.50
CA ILE A 690 -11.33 18.56 -7.69
C ILE A 690 -12.62 17.75 -7.56
N THR A 691 -12.56 16.43 -7.43
CA THR A 691 -13.73 15.59 -7.13
C THR A 691 -13.38 14.52 -6.10
N GLY A 692 -14.35 14.16 -5.26
CA GLY A 692 -14.16 13.20 -4.16
C GLY A 692 -13.75 13.84 -2.83
N GLY A 693 -13.04 13.10 -1.98
CA GLY A 693 -12.77 13.46 -0.58
C GLY A 693 -11.71 14.54 -0.33
N GLY A 694 -11.06 15.04 -1.38
CA GLY A 694 -9.99 16.03 -1.29
C GLY A 694 -8.59 15.45 -1.05
N PHE A 695 -7.60 16.34 -0.93
CA PHE A 695 -6.20 16.06 -0.61
C PHE A 695 -5.52 15.14 -1.65
N GLY A 696 -5.77 15.37 -2.93
CA GLY A 696 -5.30 14.52 -4.04
C GLY A 696 -6.47 13.87 -4.78
N GLY A 697 -6.23 12.74 -5.43
CA GLY A 697 -7.26 12.06 -6.21
C GLY A 697 -7.43 12.65 -7.61
N CYS A 698 -8.69 12.90 -8.00
CA CYS A 698 -9.03 13.30 -9.37
C CYS A 698 -9.54 14.74 -9.45
N THR A 699 -9.43 15.32 -10.63
CA THR A 699 -10.28 16.41 -11.10
C THR A 699 -11.34 15.89 -12.06
N VAL A 700 -12.47 16.59 -12.13
CA VAL A 700 -13.52 16.40 -13.11
C VAL A 700 -13.60 17.65 -13.99
N ASN A 701 -13.60 17.44 -15.30
CA ASN A 701 -13.43 18.50 -16.30
C ASN A 701 -14.52 18.38 -17.36
N LEU A 702 -15.15 19.49 -17.73
CA LEU A 702 -16.10 19.55 -18.83
C LEU A 702 -15.36 19.99 -20.11
N VAL A 703 -15.12 19.05 -21.02
CA VAL A 703 -14.21 19.23 -22.16
C VAL A 703 -14.97 19.01 -23.47
N ALA A 704 -14.74 19.86 -24.47
CA ALA A 704 -15.26 19.64 -25.81
C ALA A 704 -14.71 18.32 -26.37
N ARG A 705 -15.59 17.48 -26.93
CA ARG A 705 -15.28 16.13 -27.43
C ARG A 705 -14.13 16.14 -28.44
N GLY A 706 -14.08 17.14 -29.34
CA GLY A 706 -13.00 17.31 -30.30
C GLY A 706 -11.66 17.78 -29.72
N ALA A 707 -11.63 18.22 -28.46
CA ALA A 707 -10.43 18.72 -27.77
C ALA A 707 -9.87 17.74 -26.73
N VAL A 708 -10.46 16.55 -26.56
CA VAL A 708 -10.06 15.58 -25.53
C VAL A 708 -8.59 15.16 -25.67
N GLU A 709 -8.14 14.86 -26.88
CA GLU A 709 -6.77 14.38 -27.12
C GLU A 709 -5.73 15.50 -26.91
N SER A 710 -6.02 16.72 -27.36
CA SER A 710 -5.16 17.89 -27.09
C SER A 710 -5.13 18.19 -25.60
N PHE A 711 -6.29 18.21 -24.94
CA PHE A 711 -6.42 18.37 -23.49
C PHE A 711 -5.57 17.35 -22.74
N ARG A 712 -5.71 16.06 -23.04
CA ARG A 712 -4.96 14.97 -22.40
C ARG A 712 -3.45 15.20 -22.55
N LYS A 713 -2.99 15.50 -23.76
CA LYS A 713 -1.56 15.68 -24.05
C LYS A 713 -0.99 16.93 -23.38
N GLU A 714 -1.68 18.06 -23.48
CA GLU A 714 -1.26 19.35 -22.93
C GLU A 714 -1.25 19.31 -21.41
N VAL A 715 -2.37 18.92 -20.80
CA VAL A 715 -2.52 18.91 -19.34
C VAL A 715 -1.55 17.92 -18.71
N LEU A 716 -1.49 16.66 -19.18
CA LEU A 716 -0.57 15.67 -18.58
C LEU A 716 0.90 16.00 -18.86
N GLY A 717 1.21 16.49 -20.07
CA GLY A 717 2.58 16.88 -20.42
C GLY A 717 3.09 18.03 -19.56
N GLU A 718 2.28 19.07 -19.40
CA GLU A 718 2.63 20.24 -18.60
C GLU A 718 2.59 19.95 -17.09
N TYR A 719 1.62 19.14 -16.64
CA TYR A 719 1.55 18.66 -15.27
C TYR A 719 2.81 17.91 -14.89
N ARG A 720 3.19 16.88 -15.68
CA ARG A 720 4.42 16.11 -15.49
C ARG A 720 5.66 17.00 -15.53
N ARG A 721 5.72 17.97 -16.44
CA ARG A 721 6.84 18.92 -16.54
C ARG A 721 7.00 19.76 -15.26
N ARG A 722 5.89 20.15 -14.62
CA ARG A 722 5.90 21.04 -13.45
C ARG A 722 6.01 20.30 -12.11
N THR A 723 5.50 19.07 -12.01
CA THR A 723 5.46 18.31 -10.75
C THR A 723 6.43 17.13 -10.72
N GLY A 724 6.82 16.61 -11.89
CA GLY A 724 7.52 15.34 -12.01
C GLY A 724 6.64 14.11 -11.72
N LEU A 725 5.33 14.28 -11.55
CA LEU A 725 4.38 13.20 -11.26
C LEU A 725 3.65 12.78 -12.54
N ASP A 726 3.39 11.49 -12.68
CA ASP A 726 2.52 10.96 -13.74
C ASP A 726 1.05 10.92 -13.29
N GLY A 727 0.18 11.50 -14.12
CA GLY A 727 -1.28 11.43 -14.00
C GLY A 727 -1.89 10.68 -15.18
N TRP A 728 -3.18 10.41 -15.13
CA TRP A 728 -3.93 9.85 -16.27
C TRP A 728 -5.25 10.58 -16.48
N VAL A 729 -5.74 10.58 -17.72
CA VAL A 729 -7.04 11.14 -18.09
C VAL A 729 -7.85 10.06 -18.78
N PHE A 730 -9.09 9.86 -18.35
CA PHE A 730 -10.07 9.10 -19.12
C PHE A 730 -11.37 9.90 -19.27
N VAL A 731 -12.12 9.57 -20.32
CA VAL A 731 -13.45 10.13 -20.57
C VAL A 731 -14.46 9.13 -20.05
N SER A 732 -15.47 9.64 -19.35
CA SER A 732 -16.56 8.83 -18.81
C SER A 732 -17.88 9.40 -19.27
N GLU A 733 -18.80 8.50 -19.63
CA GLU A 733 -20.21 8.79 -19.84
C GLU A 733 -21.00 8.40 -18.60
N ALA A 734 -22.12 9.10 -18.37
CA ALA A 734 -22.98 8.80 -17.23
C ALA A 734 -23.59 7.40 -17.41
N ALA A 735 -23.24 6.48 -16.51
CA ALA A 735 -23.63 5.08 -16.56
C ALA A 735 -24.91 4.79 -15.75
N ASP A 736 -25.49 3.61 -15.98
CA ASP A 736 -26.54 3.07 -15.11
C ASP A 736 -26.00 2.75 -13.72
N GLY A 737 -26.89 2.80 -12.73
CA GLY A 737 -26.64 2.33 -11.38
C GLY A 737 -26.50 0.81 -11.30
N ALA A 738 -26.37 0.34 -10.07
CA ALA A 738 -26.04 -1.03 -9.78
C ALA A 738 -27.15 -1.99 -10.24
N SER A 739 -26.73 -3.10 -10.84
CA SER A 739 -27.60 -4.09 -11.46
C SER A 739 -27.36 -5.48 -10.87
N THR A 740 -28.34 -6.36 -11.01
CA THR A 740 -28.25 -7.77 -10.62
C THR A 740 -28.70 -8.63 -11.78
N ALA A 741 -27.91 -9.63 -12.16
CA ALA A 741 -28.37 -10.67 -13.07
C ALA A 741 -28.84 -11.89 -12.27
N GLY A 742 -29.88 -12.55 -12.79
CA GLY A 742 -30.52 -13.71 -12.17
C GLY A 742 -29.59 -14.93 -12.09
N GLU A 743 -30.14 -16.01 -11.54
CA GLU A 743 -29.51 -17.32 -11.34
C GLU A 743 -28.71 -17.80 -12.58
N VAL A 744 -27.37 -17.79 -12.49
CA VAL A 744 -26.46 -18.31 -13.53
C VAL A 744 -26.01 -19.71 -13.12
N GLY A 745 -26.42 -20.72 -13.91
CA GLY A 745 -26.15 -22.14 -13.71
C GLY A 745 -24.74 -22.56 -14.10
#